data_AF-A0A7K4WI63-F1
#
_entry.id   AF-A0A7K4WI63-F1
#
_cell.length_a   1.000
_cell.length_b   1.000
_cell.length_c   1.000
_cell.angle_alpha   90.00
_cell.angle_beta   90.00
_cell.angle_gamma   90.00
#
_symmetry.space_group_name_H-M   'P 1'
#
loop_
_entity.id
_entity.type
_entity.pdbx_description
1 polymer ?
#
loop_
_entity_poly.entity_id
_entity_poly.type
_entity_poly.pdbx_seq_one_letter_code
_entity_poly.pdbx_strand_id
1 'polypeptide(L)'
;MGAALERAAQWTAAGSGTGTLEITPLNESLLNQIIKFVEEFSTKHPEEAAFVFREPLEWKTRLDSSVFGEGYVINEAAVQSEATSRDGQPLLLLSASTLRVRSFDQLSRLLHIAMEKKLKEAQACLEANRDPIVKILGPEYATVEGEDTSILHLFDKVKRGYDPETETKMKIILLLHQLDLQLLSSSLKQISQGVRLNPAAVNSEVNLLKNFSGKGEDTVLESLEYTSDYVFANGCRAPPWRQVHGDICYLVIKPHDTDPVYITCNTAGVFLNGSFKKLVTYTYIAKPVNFYNICLALCKLTFKISLLAYSAGGNILFKVCLSGQATAPVPCESSSLSCNKLSSLESIFTTRESARVSVELDSWVGKSGTADSHQGLVKTRPHCDSLLKTALKQIHKGIKTSSSLEDVSDSSSEAEEDEQPLRRQEGTTDLSPEYWGIQKLAKYVKAGDPTATVIALCSMRDFNMAQESCQLAFRDTGCLEVLINLLDTEETNCQTGSLKILKEISQNILIRHAIADLGGLEIMVKILDSPDKDLKCLAAETIANVARFKRARKTVRQYGGIKRLVGLLECVSVGKPYQAKDTEIARCGALALWSCSKSTKNKKAIRKAGGIPLLATWLKSSDANILIPVVGTLQECASEPSYRLAIRTEGMIENLVKNLSSEHEELQMHCASAIFKCAEDKQTRDLVRQHGGLQPLSALLDNSENKKLLAAVTGAIWKCAISIENVSKFREYQTIETLVRLLTDQPEEVLINVVGALGECCQEQINRSTIRRCGGIPPLVKLLTATDQALLVNVNKAVGACATETENMMIIDSLDGVRLLWSLLKNPNPDVQASAAWALCPCVENAKDSGEMVRSFVGGLELIVSLLKSKNKEVLISVCAAIANIAKDEENLAVMTDHGVVPLLSKLANTNDNKLKRHLAEAICNCCMWGSNRAAFGEYKAVGPLVRYMKANDPSVQRAAALALYQLSEEANNCITMHEDGVVKLLLVMVGSTDDPLQEAAAGCIANIRRLALATEKAKYG
;
A
#
# COMPACT_ATOMS: atom_id res chain seq x y z
N MET A 1 -27.51 -22.38 -6.02
CA MET A 1 -28.58 -22.41 -5.00
C MET A 1 -28.34 -23.51 -3.97
N GLY A 2 -27.07 -23.84 -3.69
CA GLY A 2 -26.71 -24.82 -2.67
C GLY A 2 -26.35 -24.10 -1.38
N ALA A 3 -25.41 -23.15 -1.48
CA ALA A 3 -24.83 -22.50 -0.31
C ALA A 3 -25.81 -21.60 0.45
N ALA A 4 -26.69 -20.84 -0.22
CA ALA A 4 -27.65 -19.99 0.51
C ALA A 4 -28.70 -20.83 1.26
N LEU A 5 -29.23 -21.88 0.63
CA LEU A 5 -30.21 -22.76 1.25
C LEU A 5 -29.58 -23.66 2.32
N GLU A 6 -28.32 -24.05 2.16
CA GLU A 6 -27.61 -24.88 3.13
C GLU A 6 -27.09 -24.06 4.34
N ARG A 7 -26.55 -22.87 4.11
CA ARG A 7 -25.83 -22.08 5.14
C ARG A 7 -26.62 -20.92 5.73
N ALA A 8 -27.55 -20.33 4.97
CA ALA A 8 -28.31 -19.16 5.42
C ALA A 8 -29.76 -19.48 5.77
N ALA A 9 -30.38 -20.48 5.12
CA ALA A 9 -31.74 -20.89 5.48
C ALA A 9 -31.76 -21.68 6.80
N GLN A 10 -32.79 -21.45 7.59
CA GLN A 10 -32.97 -22.10 8.88
C GLN A 10 -33.82 -23.35 8.72
N TRP A 11 -33.27 -24.51 9.10
CA TRP A 11 -33.92 -25.81 9.00
C TRP A 11 -34.21 -26.35 10.40
N THR A 12 -35.33 -27.04 10.57
CA THR A 12 -35.67 -27.70 11.84
C THR A 12 -34.66 -28.81 12.17
N ALA A 13 -34.17 -28.87 13.41
CA ALA A 13 -33.25 -29.93 13.87
C ALA A 13 -33.88 -31.33 13.73
N ALA A 14 -33.24 -32.20 12.93
CA ALA A 14 -33.80 -33.49 12.54
C ALA A 14 -33.71 -34.53 13.68
N GLY A 15 -34.84 -34.81 14.33
CA GLY A 15 -34.96 -35.90 15.30
C GLY A 15 -35.13 -37.30 14.70
N SER A 16 -35.53 -37.42 13.42
CA SER A 16 -35.59 -38.67 12.64
C SER A 16 -36.26 -38.51 11.25
N GLY A 17 -36.26 -37.31 10.66
CA GLY A 17 -36.91 -37.06 9.36
C GLY A 17 -36.17 -36.00 8.51
N THR A 18 -36.59 -35.87 7.25
CA THR A 18 -36.13 -34.80 6.33
C THR A 18 -36.52 -33.44 6.91
N GLY A 19 -35.54 -32.64 7.35
CA GLY A 19 -35.80 -31.32 7.96
C GLY A 19 -36.62 -30.40 7.06
N THR A 20 -37.54 -29.64 7.64
CA THR A 20 -38.40 -28.64 6.97
C THR A 20 -37.83 -27.24 7.17
N LEU A 21 -38.12 -26.31 6.24
CA LEU A 21 -37.73 -24.91 6.41
C LEU A 21 -38.53 -24.28 7.55
N GLU A 22 -37.84 -23.68 8.52
CA GLU A 22 -38.48 -23.00 9.64
C GLU A 22 -39.24 -21.74 9.16
N ILE A 23 -40.35 -21.43 9.83
CA ILE A 23 -41.11 -20.20 9.55
C ILE A 23 -40.40 -19.03 10.24
N THR A 24 -39.43 -18.44 9.54
CA THR A 24 -38.67 -17.28 10.01
C THR A 24 -38.68 -16.15 8.99
N PRO A 25 -38.57 -14.87 9.42
CA PRO A 25 -38.50 -13.73 8.48
C PRO A 25 -37.36 -13.83 7.46
N LEU A 26 -36.26 -14.50 7.85
CA LEU A 26 -35.12 -14.76 6.97
C LEU A 26 -35.48 -15.74 5.86
N ASN A 27 -36.08 -16.88 6.20
CA ASN A 27 -36.54 -17.88 5.23
C ASN A 27 -37.64 -17.33 4.32
N GLU A 28 -38.57 -16.53 4.84
CA GLU A 28 -39.62 -15.88 4.05
C GLU A 28 -39.02 -14.89 3.04
N SER A 29 -38.02 -14.11 3.45
CA SER A 29 -37.26 -13.20 2.57
C SER A 29 -36.50 -13.95 1.48
N LEU A 30 -35.85 -15.07 1.83
CA LEU A 30 -35.16 -15.93 0.87
C LEU A 30 -36.14 -16.50 -0.17
N LEU A 31 -37.25 -17.10 0.28
CA LEU A 31 -38.28 -17.67 -0.59
C LEU A 31 -38.86 -16.62 -1.55
N ASN A 32 -39.14 -15.41 -1.07
CA ASN A 32 -39.66 -14.32 -1.91
C ASN A 32 -38.66 -13.90 -3.01
N GLN A 33 -37.36 -13.88 -2.71
CA GLN A 33 -36.34 -13.58 -3.72
C GLN A 33 -36.22 -14.70 -4.78
N ILE A 34 -36.34 -15.96 -4.35
CA ILE A 34 -36.35 -17.12 -5.26
C ILE A 34 -37.59 -17.09 -6.17
N ILE A 35 -38.78 -16.83 -5.61
CA ILE A 35 -40.03 -16.70 -6.38
C ILE A 35 -39.89 -15.61 -7.42
N LYS A 36 -39.41 -14.43 -7.03
CA LYS A 36 -39.21 -13.31 -7.95
C LYS A 36 -38.25 -13.66 -9.10
N PHE A 37 -37.16 -14.36 -8.80
CA PHE A 37 -36.24 -14.81 -9.84
C PHE A 37 -36.92 -15.75 -10.84
N VAL A 38 -37.66 -16.76 -10.37
CA VAL A 38 -38.32 -17.74 -11.24
C VAL A 38 -39.43 -17.12 -12.07
N GLU A 39 -40.22 -16.19 -11.52
CA GLU A 39 -41.26 -15.46 -12.27
C GLU A 39 -40.65 -14.61 -13.39
N GLU A 40 -39.56 -13.89 -13.11
CA GLU A 40 -38.89 -13.04 -14.09
C GLU A 40 -38.05 -13.85 -15.11
N PHE A 41 -37.72 -15.11 -14.82
CA PHE A 41 -36.78 -15.92 -15.61
C PHE A 41 -37.22 -16.07 -17.06
N SER A 42 -38.46 -16.47 -17.33
CA SER A 42 -38.98 -16.63 -18.69
C SER A 42 -38.98 -15.34 -19.51
N THR A 43 -39.13 -14.20 -18.86
CA THR A 43 -39.14 -12.89 -19.54
C THR A 43 -37.75 -12.36 -19.85
N LYS A 44 -36.76 -12.66 -18.99
CA LYS A 44 -35.38 -12.18 -19.12
C LYS A 44 -34.49 -13.12 -19.93
N HIS A 45 -34.77 -14.42 -19.87
CA HIS A 45 -33.94 -15.50 -20.41
C HIS A 45 -34.79 -16.56 -21.14
N PRO A 46 -35.41 -16.20 -22.29
CA PRO A 46 -36.38 -17.07 -22.96
C PRO A 46 -35.78 -18.35 -23.54
N GLU A 47 -34.52 -18.31 -23.98
CA GLU A 47 -33.81 -19.49 -24.51
C GLU A 47 -33.48 -20.49 -23.39
N GLU A 48 -32.99 -20.00 -22.26
CA GLU A 48 -32.71 -20.79 -21.07
C GLU A 48 -33.99 -21.30 -20.39
N ALA A 49 -35.09 -20.56 -20.47
CA ALA A 49 -36.37 -20.97 -19.89
C ALA A 49 -36.98 -22.19 -20.58
N ALA A 50 -36.68 -22.38 -21.88
CA ALA A 50 -37.09 -23.53 -22.67
C ALA A 50 -36.22 -24.78 -22.42
N PHE A 51 -35.15 -24.67 -21.62
CA PHE A 51 -34.28 -25.79 -21.28
C PHE A 51 -35.05 -26.87 -20.51
N VAL A 52 -34.92 -28.12 -20.97
CA VAL A 52 -35.57 -29.28 -20.35
C VAL A 52 -34.65 -29.88 -19.29
N PHE A 53 -35.13 -29.93 -18.05
CA PHE A 53 -34.40 -30.47 -16.91
C PHE A 53 -34.10 -31.96 -17.11
N ARG A 54 -32.92 -32.39 -16.65
CA ARG A 54 -32.49 -33.79 -16.72
C ARG A 54 -33.44 -34.71 -15.94
N GLU A 55 -33.81 -34.29 -14.74
CA GLU A 55 -34.81 -34.92 -13.89
C GLU A 55 -35.89 -33.91 -13.48
N PRO A 56 -37.16 -34.33 -13.35
CA PRO A 56 -38.22 -33.42 -12.92
C PRO A 56 -38.02 -33.00 -11.47
N LEU A 57 -38.26 -31.71 -11.20
CA LEU A 57 -38.53 -31.27 -9.83
C LEU A 57 -39.88 -31.82 -9.41
N GLU A 58 -39.91 -32.54 -8.30
CA GLU A 58 -41.10 -33.29 -7.84
C GLU A 58 -41.44 -32.92 -6.39
N TRP A 59 -42.69 -32.54 -6.15
CA TRP A 59 -43.18 -32.25 -4.80
C TRP A 59 -44.69 -32.48 -4.68
N LYS A 60 -45.19 -32.51 -3.44
CA LYS A 60 -46.62 -32.60 -3.16
C LYS A 60 -47.24 -31.22 -3.19
N THR A 61 -48.23 -31.03 -4.05
CA THR A 61 -48.93 -29.74 -4.21
C THR A 61 -50.31 -29.76 -3.55
N ARG A 62 -50.83 -28.57 -3.21
CA ARG A 62 -52.23 -28.37 -2.80
C ARG A 62 -53.04 -27.60 -3.85
N LEU A 63 -52.52 -27.52 -5.06
CA LEU A 63 -53.23 -26.98 -6.21
C LEU A 63 -54.22 -28.03 -6.74
N ASP A 64 -55.43 -27.56 -7.04
CA ASP A 64 -56.50 -28.38 -7.61
C ASP A 64 -56.37 -28.42 -9.14
N SER A 65 -56.80 -29.51 -9.80
CA SER A 65 -56.73 -29.59 -11.26
C SER A 65 -57.54 -28.49 -11.96
N SER A 66 -58.58 -27.94 -11.31
CA SER A 66 -59.40 -26.83 -11.83
C SER A 66 -58.67 -25.49 -11.94
N VAL A 67 -57.49 -25.31 -11.32
CA VAL A 67 -56.74 -24.03 -11.41
C VAL A 67 -55.92 -23.91 -12.69
N PHE A 68 -55.76 -24.99 -13.46
CA PHE A 68 -55.04 -24.98 -14.73
C PHE A 68 -55.99 -24.59 -15.87
N GLY A 69 -55.53 -23.72 -16.77
CA GLY A 69 -56.30 -23.18 -17.88
C GLY A 69 -55.69 -23.50 -19.25
N GLU A 70 -55.72 -22.54 -20.17
CA GLU A 70 -55.14 -22.68 -21.51
C GLU A 70 -53.66 -23.10 -21.48
N GLY A 71 -53.27 -24.04 -22.35
CA GLY A 71 -51.92 -24.61 -22.39
C GLY A 71 -51.75 -25.91 -21.59
N TYR A 72 -52.82 -26.43 -20.97
CA TYR A 72 -52.85 -27.69 -20.23
C TYR A 72 -54.04 -28.57 -20.64
N VAL A 73 -53.78 -29.87 -20.81
CA VAL A 73 -54.78 -30.91 -21.03
C VAL A 73 -55.17 -31.50 -19.68
N ILE A 74 -56.44 -31.37 -19.33
CA ILE A 74 -57.00 -31.84 -18.04
C ILE A 74 -57.82 -33.10 -18.29
N ASN A 75 -57.37 -34.22 -17.74
CA ASN A 75 -58.11 -35.49 -17.69
C ASN A 75 -58.61 -35.73 -16.25
N GLU A 76 -59.59 -36.61 -16.06
CA GLU A 76 -60.15 -36.93 -14.73
C GLU A 76 -59.09 -37.39 -13.70
N ALA A 77 -57.93 -37.87 -14.15
CA ALA A 77 -56.85 -38.39 -13.30
C ALA A 77 -55.56 -37.54 -13.27
N ALA A 78 -55.35 -36.60 -14.20
CA ALA A 78 -54.09 -35.86 -14.32
C ALA A 78 -54.20 -34.56 -15.13
N VAL A 79 -53.32 -33.59 -14.84
CA VAL A 79 -53.10 -32.39 -15.67
C VAL A 79 -51.75 -32.49 -16.37
N GLN A 80 -51.72 -32.26 -17.68
CA GLN A 80 -50.50 -32.31 -18.51
C GLN A 80 -50.32 -31.02 -19.29
N SER A 81 -49.11 -30.49 -19.38
CA SER A 81 -48.82 -29.37 -20.29
C SER A 81 -48.91 -29.81 -21.75
N GLU A 82 -49.43 -28.94 -22.62
CA GLU A 82 -49.36 -29.12 -24.07
C GLU A 82 -47.90 -29.10 -24.57
N ALA A 83 -47.03 -28.36 -23.88
CA ALA A 83 -45.60 -28.35 -24.13
C ALA A 83 -44.97 -29.70 -23.75
N THR A 84 -44.25 -30.30 -24.68
CA THR A 84 -43.59 -31.60 -24.53
C THR A 84 -42.08 -31.51 -24.77
N SER A 85 -41.34 -32.40 -24.14
CA SER A 85 -39.92 -32.65 -24.41
C SER A 85 -39.71 -33.32 -25.77
N ARG A 86 -38.46 -33.43 -26.23
CA ARG A 86 -38.12 -34.11 -27.50
C ARG A 86 -38.58 -35.58 -27.54
N ASP A 87 -38.71 -36.23 -26.38
CA ASP A 87 -39.19 -37.61 -26.24
C ASP A 87 -40.72 -37.71 -26.06
N GLY A 88 -41.46 -36.62 -26.25
CA GLY A 88 -42.92 -36.58 -26.14
C GLY A 88 -43.49 -36.57 -24.72
N GLN A 89 -42.65 -36.47 -23.68
CA GLN A 89 -43.14 -36.32 -22.30
C GLN A 89 -43.58 -34.88 -22.01
N PRO A 90 -44.69 -34.65 -21.28
CA PRO A 90 -45.13 -33.31 -20.91
C PRO A 90 -44.11 -32.64 -19.97
N LEU A 91 -43.89 -31.33 -20.16
CA LEU A 91 -42.98 -30.54 -19.33
C LEU A 91 -43.55 -30.23 -17.92
N LEU A 92 -44.87 -30.33 -17.75
CA LEU A 92 -45.55 -30.32 -16.46
C LEU A 92 -46.55 -31.47 -16.39
N LEU A 93 -46.51 -32.23 -15.30
CA LEU A 93 -47.46 -33.30 -15.01
C LEU A 93 -47.93 -33.20 -13.55
N LEU A 94 -49.24 -33.07 -13.35
CA LEU A 94 -49.89 -33.26 -12.06
C LEU A 94 -50.62 -34.60 -12.09
N SER A 95 -50.23 -35.53 -11.22
CA SER A 95 -50.93 -36.81 -11.04
C SER A 95 -51.29 -36.98 -9.56
N ALA A 96 -52.58 -37.18 -9.27
CA ALA A 96 -53.12 -37.14 -7.91
C ALA A 96 -52.77 -35.84 -7.18
N SER A 97 -51.77 -35.85 -6.29
CA SER A 97 -51.28 -34.68 -5.54
C SER A 97 -49.80 -34.39 -5.76
N THR A 98 -49.18 -35.04 -6.75
CA THR A 98 -47.75 -34.93 -7.02
C THR A 98 -47.53 -34.16 -8.30
N LEU A 99 -46.79 -33.05 -8.20
CA LEU A 99 -46.46 -32.21 -9.32
C LEU A 99 -45.03 -32.51 -9.79
N ARG A 100 -44.84 -32.65 -11.10
CA ARG A 100 -43.54 -32.81 -11.76
C ARG A 100 -43.36 -31.70 -12.77
N VAL A 101 -42.26 -30.96 -12.67
CA VAL A 101 -41.93 -29.86 -13.59
C VAL A 101 -40.54 -30.05 -14.17
N ARG A 102 -40.41 -29.89 -15.49
CA ARG A 102 -39.19 -30.13 -16.26
C ARG A 102 -38.64 -28.90 -17.00
N SER A 103 -39.16 -27.69 -16.77
CA SER A 103 -38.56 -26.47 -17.33
C SER A 103 -38.82 -25.25 -16.46
N PHE A 104 -37.96 -24.23 -16.57
CA PHE A 104 -38.17 -22.95 -15.88
C PHE A 104 -39.41 -22.22 -16.39
N ASP A 105 -39.74 -22.37 -17.68
CA ASP A 105 -40.96 -21.79 -18.24
C ASP A 105 -42.23 -22.32 -17.55
N GLN A 106 -42.31 -23.62 -17.33
CA GLN A 106 -43.44 -24.23 -16.62
C GLN A 106 -43.43 -23.90 -15.12
N LEU A 107 -42.26 -23.74 -14.48
CA LEU A 107 -42.17 -23.27 -13.10
C LEU A 107 -42.70 -21.84 -12.95
N SER A 108 -42.35 -20.94 -13.87
CA SER A 108 -42.83 -19.55 -13.87
C SER A 108 -44.36 -19.50 -14.02
N ARG A 109 -44.92 -20.22 -15.01
CA ARG A 109 -46.38 -20.31 -15.21
C ARG A 109 -47.09 -20.89 -14.00
N LEU A 110 -46.54 -21.95 -13.39
CA LEU A 110 -47.10 -22.55 -12.19
C LEU A 110 -47.15 -21.56 -11.02
N LEU A 111 -46.08 -20.80 -10.79
CA LEU A 111 -46.08 -19.76 -9.74
C LEU A 111 -47.15 -18.71 -10.02
N HIS A 112 -47.32 -18.27 -11.28
CA HIS A 112 -48.42 -17.36 -11.64
C HIS A 112 -49.81 -17.96 -11.34
N ILE A 113 -50.04 -19.24 -11.64
CA ILE A 113 -51.30 -19.96 -11.34
C ILE A 113 -51.52 -20.09 -9.83
N ALA A 114 -50.47 -20.32 -9.05
CA ALA A 114 -50.57 -20.53 -7.60
C ALA A 114 -51.02 -19.27 -6.83
N MET A 115 -50.89 -18.06 -7.41
CA MET A 115 -51.30 -16.78 -6.82
C MET A 115 -50.87 -16.60 -5.34
N GLU A 116 -51.81 -16.65 -4.39
CA GLU A 116 -51.53 -16.48 -2.95
C GLU A 116 -50.80 -17.68 -2.33
N LYS A 117 -50.78 -18.83 -3.01
CA LYS A 117 -50.13 -20.07 -2.55
C LYS A 117 -48.68 -20.20 -3.02
N LYS A 118 -48.13 -19.24 -3.77
CA LYS A 118 -46.75 -19.26 -4.32
C LYS A 118 -45.69 -19.59 -3.29
N LEU A 119 -45.76 -18.98 -2.11
CA LEU A 119 -44.76 -19.17 -1.06
C LEU A 119 -44.74 -20.61 -0.52
N LYS A 120 -45.93 -21.21 -0.38
CA LYS A 120 -46.08 -22.60 0.07
C LYS A 120 -45.65 -23.60 -0.99
N GLU A 121 -45.92 -23.33 -2.26
CA GLU A 121 -45.48 -24.20 -3.37
C GLU A 121 -43.96 -24.12 -3.56
N ALA A 122 -43.37 -22.92 -3.49
CA ALA A 122 -41.91 -22.75 -3.55
C ALA A 122 -41.20 -23.45 -2.37
N GLN A 123 -41.74 -23.32 -1.15
CA GLN A 123 -41.24 -24.03 0.02
C GLN A 123 -41.32 -25.55 -0.16
N ALA A 124 -42.48 -26.09 -0.53
CA ALA A 124 -42.67 -27.53 -0.73
C ALA A 124 -41.76 -28.09 -1.85
N CYS A 125 -41.54 -27.32 -2.91
CA CYS A 125 -40.60 -27.68 -3.97
C CYS A 125 -39.16 -27.79 -3.45
N LEU A 126 -38.67 -26.80 -2.70
CA LEU A 126 -37.30 -26.80 -2.19
C LEU A 126 -37.07 -27.86 -1.09
N GLU A 127 -38.07 -28.10 -0.24
CA GLU A 127 -38.01 -29.17 0.78
C GLU A 127 -37.94 -30.57 0.16
N ALA A 128 -38.66 -30.80 -0.94
CA ALA A 128 -38.67 -32.08 -1.65
C ALA A 128 -37.47 -32.29 -2.60
N ASN A 129 -36.78 -31.22 -2.98
CA ASN A 129 -35.69 -31.24 -3.96
C ASN A 129 -34.44 -30.54 -3.39
N ARG A 130 -33.73 -31.23 -2.48
CA ARG A 130 -32.58 -30.67 -1.73
C ARG A 130 -31.44 -30.13 -2.61
N ASP A 131 -31.17 -30.78 -3.74
CA ASP A 131 -30.26 -30.25 -4.76
C ASP A 131 -31.00 -30.10 -6.09
N PRO A 132 -31.66 -28.95 -6.31
CA PRO A 132 -32.40 -28.71 -7.56
C PRO A 132 -31.44 -28.57 -8.75
N ILE A 133 -30.17 -28.20 -8.54
CA ILE A 133 -29.18 -28.05 -9.61
C ILE A 133 -28.86 -29.41 -10.24
N VAL A 134 -28.70 -30.44 -9.41
CA VAL A 134 -28.50 -31.83 -9.89
C VAL A 134 -29.66 -32.28 -10.77
N LYS A 135 -30.89 -31.98 -10.37
CA LYS A 135 -32.06 -32.36 -11.17
C LYS A 135 -32.16 -31.58 -12.48
N ILE A 136 -31.81 -30.30 -12.46
CA ILE A 136 -31.89 -29.43 -13.64
C ILE A 136 -30.77 -29.78 -14.64
N LEU A 137 -29.51 -29.77 -14.22
CA LEU A 137 -28.34 -29.85 -15.11
C LEU A 137 -27.67 -31.23 -15.11
N GLY A 138 -27.84 -32.01 -14.04
CA GLY A 138 -27.32 -33.37 -13.87
C GLY A 138 -26.29 -33.55 -12.74
N PRO A 139 -25.95 -34.80 -12.39
CA PRO A 139 -25.05 -35.14 -11.28
C PRO A 139 -23.62 -34.61 -11.42
N GLU A 140 -23.19 -34.31 -12.65
CA GLU A 140 -21.90 -33.67 -12.91
C GLU A 140 -21.85 -32.19 -12.49
N TYR A 141 -23.00 -31.60 -12.15
CA TYR A 141 -23.14 -30.26 -11.57
C TYR A 141 -23.60 -30.32 -10.11
N ALA A 142 -23.46 -31.48 -9.46
CA ALA A 142 -23.78 -31.62 -8.05
C ALA A 142 -22.97 -30.66 -7.19
N THR A 143 -23.64 -30.06 -6.20
CA THR A 143 -22.93 -29.34 -5.13
C THR A 143 -22.26 -30.40 -4.24
N VAL A 144 -20.96 -30.61 -4.42
CA VAL A 144 -20.18 -31.51 -3.56
C VAL A 144 -19.88 -30.75 -2.28
N GLU A 145 -20.22 -31.34 -1.13
CA GLU A 145 -19.98 -30.77 0.20
C GLU A 145 -18.54 -30.25 0.32
N GLY A 146 -18.38 -28.92 0.32
CA GLY A 146 -17.11 -28.24 0.60
C GLY A 146 -16.42 -27.50 -0.56
N GLU A 147 -16.73 -27.79 -1.83
CA GLU A 147 -16.13 -27.08 -2.98
C GLU A 147 -17.13 -26.86 -4.13
N ASP A 148 -17.37 -25.60 -4.49
CA ASP A 148 -18.20 -25.20 -5.64
C ASP A 148 -17.39 -25.41 -6.95
N THR A 149 -17.06 -26.68 -7.25
CA THR A 149 -16.25 -27.10 -8.42
C THR A 149 -17.02 -27.02 -9.74
N SER A 150 -18.30 -26.68 -9.71
CA SER A 150 -19.19 -26.66 -10.88
C SER A 150 -18.72 -25.68 -11.96
N ILE A 151 -18.11 -24.54 -11.58
CA ILE A 151 -17.55 -23.54 -12.51
C ILE A 151 -16.21 -24.00 -13.10
N LEU A 152 -15.38 -24.68 -12.32
CA LEU A 152 -14.08 -25.21 -12.79
C LEU A 152 -14.27 -26.35 -13.81
N HIS A 153 -15.24 -27.23 -13.60
CA HIS A 153 -15.61 -28.26 -14.56
C HIS A 153 -16.18 -27.70 -15.88
N LEU A 154 -16.81 -26.53 -15.84
CA LEU A 154 -17.30 -25.81 -17.03
C LEU A 154 -16.16 -25.25 -17.89
N PHE A 155 -15.16 -24.61 -17.27
CA PHE A 155 -13.98 -24.13 -17.99
C PHE A 155 -13.21 -25.26 -18.68
N ASP A 156 -13.18 -26.46 -18.07
CA ASP A 156 -12.48 -27.61 -18.64
C ASP A 156 -13.24 -28.26 -19.81
N LYS A 157 -14.58 -28.18 -19.85
CA LYS A 157 -15.40 -28.62 -21.00
C LYS A 157 -15.39 -27.63 -22.18
N VAL A 158 -15.36 -26.31 -21.93
CA VAL A 158 -15.21 -25.28 -22.99
C VAL A 158 -13.91 -25.47 -23.78
N LYS A 159 -12.88 -25.99 -23.12
CA LYS A 159 -11.60 -26.32 -23.75
C LYS A 159 -11.65 -27.51 -24.70
N ARG A 160 -12.70 -28.36 -24.63
CA ARG A 160 -12.79 -29.65 -25.34
C ARG A 160 -13.80 -29.68 -26.50
N GLY A 161 -14.57 -28.62 -26.76
CA GLY A 161 -15.41 -28.50 -27.96
C GLY A 161 -16.71 -27.70 -27.75
N TYR A 162 -17.15 -26.99 -28.79
CA TYR A 162 -18.37 -26.17 -28.81
C TYR A 162 -19.61 -27.02 -29.13
N ASP A 163 -20.50 -27.22 -28.15
CA ASP A 163 -21.84 -27.77 -28.32
C ASP A 163 -22.90 -26.77 -27.78
N PRO A 164 -23.96 -26.43 -28.53
CA PRO A 164 -24.97 -25.42 -28.12
C PRO A 164 -25.72 -25.75 -26.82
N GLU A 165 -25.91 -27.04 -26.51
CA GLU A 165 -26.57 -27.45 -25.26
C GLU A 165 -25.67 -27.17 -24.04
N THR A 166 -24.35 -27.32 -24.21
CA THR A 166 -23.35 -27.01 -23.19
C THR A 166 -23.28 -25.49 -22.90
N GLU A 167 -23.42 -24.65 -23.92
CA GLU A 167 -23.50 -23.19 -23.76
C GLU A 167 -24.75 -22.77 -22.96
N THR A 168 -25.90 -23.38 -23.26
CA THR A 168 -27.16 -23.09 -22.55
C THR A 168 -27.08 -23.52 -21.07
N LYS A 169 -26.50 -24.70 -20.79
CA LYS A 169 -26.24 -25.15 -19.40
C LYS A 169 -25.31 -24.19 -18.65
N MET A 170 -24.31 -23.62 -19.32
CA MET A 170 -23.39 -22.63 -18.76
C MET A 170 -24.09 -21.30 -18.44
N LYS A 171 -25.01 -20.83 -19.29
CA LYS A 171 -25.79 -19.61 -18.98
C LYS A 171 -26.69 -19.84 -17.77
N ILE A 172 -27.39 -20.97 -17.71
CA ILE A 172 -28.27 -21.33 -16.58
C ILE A 172 -27.50 -21.39 -15.25
N ILE A 173 -26.33 -22.02 -15.22
CA ILE A 173 -25.57 -22.16 -13.96
C ILE A 173 -25.00 -20.83 -13.47
N LEU A 174 -24.58 -19.94 -14.38
CA LEU A 174 -24.12 -18.60 -14.02
C LEU A 174 -25.26 -17.77 -13.42
N LEU A 175 -26.46 -17.84 -14.00
CA LEU A 175 -27.65 -17.16 -13.47
C LEU A 175 -28.04 -17.69 -12.08
N LEU A 176 -28.00 -19.02 -11.88
CA LEU A 176 -28.30 -19.64 -10.58
C LEU A 176 -27.23 -19.35 -9.51
N HIS A 177 -25.96 -19.20 -9.91
CA HIS A 177 -24.87 -18.82 -9.00
C HIS A 177 -24.96 -17.34 -8.60
N GLN A 178 -25.27 -16.46 -9.56
CA GLN A 178 -25.50 -15.03 -9.29
C GLN A 178 -26.65 -14.83 -8.29
N LEU A 179 -27.73 -15.61 -8.43
CA LEU A 179 -28.84 -15.63 -7.47
C LEU A 179 -28.37 -16.09 -6.08
N ASP A 180 -27.57 -17.15 -5.98
CA ASP A 180 -27.06 -17.69 -4.70
C ASP A 180 -26.24 -16.63 -3.92
N LEU A 181 -25.36 -15.89 -4.63
CA LEU A 181 -24.59 -14.78 -4.05
C LEU A 181 -25.48 -13.63 -3.57
N GLN A 182 -26.54 -13.30 -4.31
CA GLN A 182 -27.52 -12.29 -3.90
C GLN A 182 -28.28 -12.71 -2.64
N LEU A 183 -28.69 -13.98 -2.55
CA LEU A 183 -29.36 -14.54 -1.37
C LEU A 183 -28.44 -14.53 -0.14
N LEU A 184 -27.17 -14.91 -0.28
CA LEU A 184 -26.18 -14.88 0.82
C LEU A 184 -25.91 -13.47 1.33
N SER A 185 -25.70 -12.51 0.43
CA SER A 185 -25.41 -11.12 0.80
C SER A 185 -26.59 -10.44 1.50
N SER A 186 -27.83 -10.70 1.05
CA SER A 186 -29.03 -10.19 1.71
C SER A 186 -29.26 -10.82 3.09
N SER A 187 -28.96 -12.11 3.23
CA SER A 187 -29.04 -12.85 4.50
C SER A 187 -28.03 -12.34 5.54
N LEU A 188 -26.78 -12.13 5.14
CA LEU A 188 -25.74 -11.53 6.01
C LEU A 188 -26.15 -10.16 6.54
N LYS A 189 -26.80 -9.34 5.70
CA LYS A 189 -27.31 -8.03 6.11
C LYS A 189 -28.39 -8.15 7.18
N GLN A 190 -29.29 -9.13 7.10
CA GLN A 190 -30.31 -9.38 8.12
C GLN A 190 -29.71 -9.97 9.42
N ILE A 191 -28.77 -10.91 9.32
CA ILE A 191 -28.08 -11.51 10.49
C ILE A 191 -27.27 -10.45 11.26
N SER A 192 -26.60 -9.53 10.56
CA SER A 192 -25.81 -8.45 11.18
C SER A 192 -26.62 -7.47 12.03
N GLN A 193 -27.95 -7.45 11.88
CA GLN A 193 -28.83 -6.57 12.65
C GLN A 193 -29.24 -7.15 14.02
N GLY A 194 -28.92 -8.43 14.31
CA GLY A 194 -29.42 -9.17 15.49
C GLY A 194 -28.52 -9.20 16.74
N VAL A 195 -27.29 -8.70 16.72
CA VAL A 195 -26.38 -8.73 17.90
C VAL A 195 -25.98 -7.31 18.28
N ARG A 196 -26.57 -6.74 19.34
CA ARG A 196 -26.17 -5.44 19.92
C ARG A 196 -25.96 -5.53 21.43
N LEU A 197 -24.85 -4.98 21.91
CA LEU A 197 -24.60 -4.71 23.34
C LEU A 197 -25.60 -3.67 23.87
N ASN A 198 -26.10 -3.87 25.09
CA ASN A 198 -27.02 -2.94 25.75
C ASN A 198 -26.47 -2.45 27.11
N PRO A 199 -26.98 -1.31 27.65
CA PRO A 199 -26.44 -0.73 28.88
C PRO A 199 -26.57 -1.62 30.12
N ALA A 200 -27.61 -2.46 30.19
CA ALA A 200 -27.83 -3.37 31.31
C ALA A 200 -26.76 -4.48 31.37
N ALA A 201 -26.42 -5.08 30.21
CA ALA A 201 -25.36 -6.08 30.10
C ALA A 201 -24.00 -5.48 30.47
N VAL A 202 -23.68 -4.28 29.97
CA VAL A 202 -22.42 -3.60 30.29
C VAL A 202 -22.29 -3.30 31.80
N ASN A 203 -23.36 -2.84 32.44
CA ASN A 203 -23.34 -2.59 33.89
C ASN A 203 -23.17 -3.87 34.72
N SER A 204 -23.77 -4.99 34.30
CA SER A 204 -23.60 -6.29 34.96
C SER A 204 -22.13 -6.75 34.93
N GLU A 205 -21.50 -6.70 33.76
CA GLU A 205 -20.10 -7.09 33.57
C GLU A 205 -19.13 -6.19 34.35
N VAL A 206 -19.37 -4.86 34.34
CA VAL A 206 -18.54 -3.91 35.09
C VAL A 206 -18.64 -4.14 36.60
N ASN A 207 -19.85 -4.42 37.12
CA ASN A 207 -20.02 -4.71 38.54
C ASN A 207 -19.32 -6.01 38.94
N LEU A 208 -19.33 -7.03 38.07
CA LEU A 208 -18.59 -8.27 38.29
C LEU A 208 -17.08 -7.99 38.36
N LEU A 209 -16.54 -7.17 37.46
CA LEU A 209 -15.12 -6.80 37.45
C LEU A 209 -14.70 -5.94 38.65
N LYS A 210 -15.58 -5.07 39.17
CA LYS A 210 -15.29 -4.28 40.38
C LYS A 210 -15.02 -5.16 41.61
N ASN A 211 -15.59 -6.37 41.68
CA ASN A 211 -15.30 -7.31 42.77
C ASN A 211 -13.84 -7.76 42.80
N PHE A 212 -13.09 -7.59 41.71
CA PHE A 212 -11.66 -7.90 41.61
C PHE A 212 -10.76 -6.65 41.76
N SER A 213 -11.33 -5.51 42.16
CA SER A 213 -10.61 -4.25 42.38
C SER A 213 -10.48 -3.88 43.86
N GLY A 214 -9.30 -3.42 44.29
CA GLY A 214 -9.04 -3.05 45.69
C GLY A 214 -7.60 -2.63 45.99
N LYS A 215 -7.35 -2.26 47.26
CA LYS A 215 -6.04 -1.79 47.75
C LYS A 215 -5.14 -2.90 48.34
N GLY A 216 -5.57 -4.16 48.27
CA GLY A 216 -4.85 -5.30 48.86
C GLY A 216 -4.07 -6.11 47.83
N GLU A 217 -3.03 -6.82 48.28
CA GLU A 217 -2.18 -7.67 47.42
C GLU A 217 -2.93 -8.86 46.78
N ASP A 218 -4.17 -9.13 47.20
CA ASP A 218 -5.05 -10.20 46.72
C ASP A 218 -5.97 -9.78 45.55
N THR A 219 -5.87 -8.53 45.07
CA THR A 219 -6.72 -8.00 43.99
C THR A 219 -5.92 -7.73 42.70
N VAL A 220 -6.52 -8.01 41.55
CA VAL A 220 -5.85 -7.89 40.24
C VAL A 220 -5.87 -6.44 39.74
N LEU A 221 -6.90 -5.68 40.12
CA LEU A 221 -7.07 -4.28 39.74
C LEU A 221 -6.89 -3.36 40.96
N GLU A 222 -6.18 -2.25 40.78
CA GLU A 222 -6.11 -1.18 41.77
C GLU A 222 -7.43 -0.39 41.78
N SER A 223 -7.96 -0.06 40.60
CA SER A 223 -9.27 0.59 40.46
C SER A 223 -9.94 0.26 39.12
N LEU A 224 -11.27 0.29 39.13
CA LEU A 224 -12.09 0.25 37.92
C LEU A 224 -13.23 1.25 38.06
N GLU A 225 -13.19 2.31 37.25
CA GLU A 225 -14.08 3.46 37.37
C GLU A 225 -14.68 3.85 36.02
N TYR A 226 -15.89 4.39 36.05
CA TYR A 226 -16.45 5.06 34.89
C TYR A 226 -15.79 6.44 34.77
N THR A 227 -15.60 6.94 33.55
CA THR A 227 -15.14 8.34 33.38
C THR A 227 -16.21 9.37 33.77
N SER A 228 -17.47 8.94 33.90
CA SER A 228 -18.61 9.77 34.29
C SER A 228 -19.53 9.01 35.25
N ASP A 229 -19.82 9.63 36.39
CA ASP A 229 -20.75 9.10 37.38
C ASP A 229 -22.22 9.31 36.99
N TYR A 230 -22.49 10.21 36.05
CA TYR A 230 -23.84 10.54 35.59
C TYR A 230 -24.42 9.44 34.69
N VAL A 231 -25.64 8.97 35.02
CA VAL A 231 -26.41 7.97 34.27
C VAL A 231 -27.64 8.63 33.67
N PHE A 232 -27.80 8.53 32.35
CA PHE A 232 -28.99 8.99 31.66
C PHE A 232 -30.17 8.04 31.86
N ALA A 233 -31.39 8.50 31.64
CA ALA A 233 -32.62 7.71 31.84
C ALA A 233 -32.66 6.39 31.03
N ASN A 234 -31.87 6.29 29.96
CA ASN A 234 -31.72 5.08 29.14
C ASN A 234 -30.62 4.12 29.62
N GLY A 235 -30.02 4.38 30.79
CA GLY A 235 -28.97 3.55 31.40
C GLY A 235 -27.56 3.78 30.83
N CYS A 236 -27.40 4.62 29.81
CA CYS A 236 -26.09 5.00 29.28
C CYS A 236 -25.38 6.01 30.20
N ARG A 237 -24.04 6.01 30.16
CA ARG A 237 -23.16 7.00 30.80
C ARG A 237 -22.41 7.87 29.78
N ALA A 238 -22.44 7.52 28.49
CA ALA A 238 -21.96 8.35 27.40
C ALA A 238 -22.90 9.56 27.17
N PRO A 239 -22.42 10.71 26.71
CA PRO A 239 -23.27 11.89 26.46
C PRO A 239 -24.22 11.67 25.27
N PRO A 240 -25.39 12.35 25.20
CA PRO A 240 -26.45 12.06 24.23
C PRO A 240 -25.99 12.09 22.77
N TRP A 241 -25.13 13.03 22.40
CA TRP A 241 -24.59 13.12 21.03
C TRP A 241 -23.69 11.94 20.65
N ARG A 242 -23.09 11.25 21.63
CA ARG A 242 -22.31 10.02 21.41
C ARG A 242 -23.16 8.76 21.44
N GLN A 243 -24.28 8.79 22.15
CA GLN A 243 -25.26 7.69 22.14
C GLN A 243 -25.88 7.49 20.75
N VAL A 244 -26.00 8.55 19.95
CA VAL A 244 -26.42 8.46 18.53
C VAL A 244 -25.46 7.58 17.71
N HIS A 245 -24.18 7.55 18.09
CA HIS A 245 -23.16 6.69 17.48
C HIS A 245 -23.03 5.32 18.16
N GLY A 246 -23.94 4.98 19.08
CA GLY A 246 -23.99 3.71 19.78
C GLY A 246 -23.14 3.63 21.04
N ASP A 247 -22.47 4.70 21.49
CA ASP A 247 -21.67 4.65 22.72
C ASP A 247 -22.56 4.50 23.96
N ILE A 248 -22.18 3.58 24.85
CA ILE A 248 -22.90 3.25 26.09
C ILE A 248 -22.18 3.89 27.28
N CYS A 249 -20.88 3.64 27.47
CA CYS A 249 -20.07 4.20 28.56
C CYS A 249 -18.57 4.16 28.25
N TYR A 250 -17.77 4.87 29.05
CA TYR A 250 -16.31 4.79 29.02
C TYR A 250 -15.78 4.40 30.41
N LEU A 251 -14.75 3.56 30.41
CA LEU A 251 -14.15 2.98 31.62
C LEU A 251 -12.66 3.31 31.69
N VAL A 252 -12.17 3.49 32.91
CA VAL A 252 -10.75 3.56 33.26
C VAL A 252 -10.45 2.37 34.16
N ILE A 253 -9.56 1.50 33.69
CA ILE A 253 -9.13 0.31 34.41
C ILE A 253 -7.67 0.50 34.79
N LYS A 254 -7.36 0.46 36.08
CA LYS A 254 -6.00 0.60 36.60
C LYS A 254 -5.53 -0.72 37.23
N PRO A 255 -4.64 -1.48 36.58
CA PRO A 255 -3.94 -2.59 37.20
C PRO A 255 -2.87 -2.10 38.18
N HIS A 256 -2.42 -2.94 39.12
CA HIS A 256 -1.39 -2.57 40.11
C HIS A 256 0.03 -2.43 39.51
N ASP A 257 0.27 -3.00 38.33
CA ASP A 257 1.60 -3.17 37.75
C ASP A 257 1.81 -2.44 36.40
N THR A 258 0.77 -1.81 35.85
CA THR A 258 0.80 -1.14 34.55
C THR A 258 0.02 0.18 34.55
N ASP A 259 0.21 0.99 33.52
CA ASP A 259 -0.51 2.26 33.35
C ASP A 259 -2.03 2.03 33.14
N PRO A 260 -2.89 3.00 33.52
CA PRO A 260 -4.34 2.90 33.33
C PRO A 260 -4.75 2.70 31.87
N VAL A 261 -5.66 1.77 31.64
CA VAL A 261 -6.24 1.41 30.36
C VAL A 261 -7.62 2.05 30.21
N TYR A 262 -7.90 2.61 29.04
CA TYR A 262 -9.16 3.28 28.74
C TYR A 262 -9.99 2.45 27.77
N ILE A 263 -11.28 2.25 28.06
CA ILE A 263 -12.17 1.41 27.27
C ILE A 263 -13.46 2.16 26.92
N THR A 264 -13.95 1.95 25.70
CA THR A 264 -15.26 2.42 25.22
C THR A 264 -16.19 1.23 25.01
N CYS A 265 -17.33 1.22 25.69
CA CYS A 265 -18.41 0.26 25.45
C CYS A 265 -19.42 0.89 24.49
N ASN A 266 -19.72 0.21 23.39
CA ASN A 266 -20.66 0.65 22.36
C ASN A 266 -21.63 -0.50 22.02
N THR A 267 -22.81 -0.18 21.48
CA THR A 267 -23.79 -1.15 20.99
C THR A 267 -23.23 -2.18 20.01
N ALA A 268 -22.12 -1.88 19.31
CA ALA A 268 -21.43 -2.80 18.42
C ALA A 268 -20.32 -3.64 19.07
N GLY A 269 -19.91 -3.36 20.32
CA GLY A 269 -18.75 -4.01 20.92
C GLY A 269 -18.07 -3.23 22.04
N VAL A 270 -17.00 -3.81 22.61
CA VAL A 270 -16.10 -3.13 23.55
C VAL A 270 -14.77 -2.85 22.86
N PHE A 271 -14.26 -1.63 23.01
CA PHE A 271 -13.12 -1.09 22.27
C PHE A 271 -12.06 -0.53 23.22
N LEU A 272 -10.79 -0.85 22.96
CA LEU A 272 -9.64 -0.32 23.70
C LEU A 272 -9.23 1.04 23.12
N ASN A 273 -9.11 2.07 23.96
CA ASN A 273 -8.63 3.39 23.54
C ASN A 273 -7.10 3.45 23.68
N GLY A 274 -6.40 3.88 22.62
CA GLY A 274 -4.93 4.00 22.63
C GLY A 274 -4.43 5.05 23.63
N SER A 275 -3.40 4.71 24.40
CA SER A 275 -2.81 5.59 25.42
C SER A 275 -2.01 6.75 24.80
N PHE A 276 -2.47 8.00 24.98
CA PHE A 276 -1.71 9.22 24.68
C PHE A 276 -1.77 10.22 25.85
N LYS A 277 -0.60 10.68 26.31
CA LYS A 277 -0.47 11.84 27.21
C LYS A 277 -0.92 13.12 26.49
N LYS A 278 -1.90 13.82 27.09
CA LYS A 278 -2.29 15.24 26.90
C LYS A 278 -2.13 15.85 25.50
N LEU A 279 -3.21 15.90 24.73
CA LEU A 279 -3.91 17.10 24.23
C LEU A 279 -5.01 16.68 23.24
N VAL A 280 -6.24 17.07 23.56
CA VAL A 280 -7.49 17.07 22.77
C VAL A 280 -7.40 16.55 21.32
N THR A 281 -7.55 15.24 21.10
CA THR A 281 -8.20 14.62 19.92
C THR A 281 -8.23 13.10 20.12
N TYR A 282 -9.43 12.50 20.11
CA TYR A 282 -9.60 11.05 20.23
C TYR A 282 -9.41 10.39 18.86
N THR A 283 -8.28 9.70 18.65
CA THR A 283 -8.08 8.82 17.48
C THR A 283 -8.56 7.41 17.81
N TYR A 284 -9.48 6.89 16.99
CA TYR A 284 -10.10 5.57 17.15
C TYR A 284 -9.22 4.48 16.54
N ILE A 285 -8.86 3.46 17.33
CA ILE A 285 -8.33 2.19 16.81
C ILE A 285 -9.35 1.12 17.19
N ALA A 286 -10.18 0.70 16.22
CA ALA A 286 -11.22 -0.28 16.43
C ALA A 286 -10.65 -1.71 16.35
N LYS A 287 -10.54 -2.40 17.50
CA LYS A 287 -10.49 -3.87 17.55
C LYS A 287 -11.66 -4.33 18.43
N PRO A 288 -12.61 -5.12 17.92
CA PRO A 288 -13.68 -5.66 18.74
C PRO A 288 -13.09 -6.70 19.70
N VAL A 289 -13.29 -6.52 21.00
CA VAL A 289 -12.85 -7.46 22.03
C VAL A 289 -14.05 -7.89 22.86
N ASN A 290 -14.24 -9.19 23.05
CA ASN A 290 -15.24 -9.73 23.98
C ASN A 290 -14.77 -9.51 25.43
N PHE A 291 -15.66 -9.28 26.40
CA PHE A 291 -15.27 -9.04 27.82
C PHE A 291 -14.37 -10.15 28.38
N TYR A 292 -14.60 -11.40 27.93
CA TYR A 292 -13.77 -12.57 28.22
C TYR A 292 -12.29 -12.40 27.83
N ASN A 293 -12.02 -11.78 26.66
CA ASN A 293 -10.66 -11.54 26.17
C ASN A 293 -9.97 -10.37 26.88
N ILE A 294 -10.72 -9.41 27.46
CA ILE A 294 -10.16 -8.36 28.32
C ILE A 294 -9.68 -8.99 29.64
N CYS A 295 -10.47 -9.89 30.23
CA CYS A 295 -10.05 -10.66 31.41
C CYS A 295 -8.82 -11.52 31.11
N LEU A 296 -8.79 -12.20 29.96
CA LEU A 296 -7.66 -13.02 29.54
C LEU A 296 -6.39 -12.20 29.27
N ALA A 297 -6.54 -10.99 28.70
CA ALA A 297 -5.42 -10.07 28.45
C ALA A 297 -4.88 -9.46 29.75
N LEU A 298 -5.75 -9.09 30.70
CA LEU A 298 -5.35 -8.63 32.02
C LEU A 298 -4.63 -9.74 32.81
N CYS A 299 -5.12 -10.99 32.75
CA CYS A 299 -4.45 -12.15 33.36
C CYS A 299 -3.07 -12.45 32.74
N LYS A 300 -2.84 -12.13 31.45
CA LYS A 300 -1.54 -12.30 30.78
C LYS A 300 -0.56 -11.17 31.07
N LEU A 301 -1.03 -9.99 31.45
CA LEU A 301 -0.21 -8.81 31.76
C LEU A 301 0.32 -8.84 33.21
N THR A 302 -0.35 -9.53 34.12
CA THR A 302 0.07 -9.65 35.52
C THR A 302 1.07 -10.79 35.74
N PHE A 303 2.35 -10.46 35.89
CA PHE A 303 3.45 -11.42 36.12
C PHE A 303 3.31 -12.20 37.45
N LYS A 304 2.54 -11.67 38.42
CA LYS A 304 2.42 -12.23 39.79
C LYS A 304 1.53 -13.47 39.90
N ILE A 305 0.53 -13.65 39.03
CA ILE A 305 -0.45 -14.75 39.16
C ILE A 305 0.15 -16.09 38.74
N SER A 306 1.15 -16.10 37.85
CA SER A 306 1.86 -17.32 37.46
C SER A 306 2.69 -17.94 38.60
N LEU A 307 3.12 -17.14 39.59
CA LEU A 307 3.95 -17.62 40.69
C LEU A 307 3.12 -18.15 41.88
N LEU A 308 1.95 -17.56 42.15
CA LEU A 308 1.05 -18.01 43.22
C LEU A 308 0.19 -19.22 42.82
N ALA A 309 -0.14 -19.36 41.54
CA ALA A 309 -0.79 -20.57 41.01
C ALA A 309 0.13 -21.81 41.04
N TYR A 310 1.45 -21.61 41.16
CA TYR A 310 2.44 -22.69 41.25
C TYR A 310 2.73 -23.12 42.69
N SER A 311 2.45 -22.27 43.70
CA SER A 311 2.71 -22.58 45.12
C SER A 311 1.48 -23.10 45.88
N ALA A 312 0.26 -22.84 45.39
CA ALA A 312 -0.98 -23.40 45.93
C ALA A 312 -1.59 -24.35 44.90
N GLY A 313 -1.38 -25.66 45.09
CA GLY A 313 -1.78 -26.73 44.17
C GLY A 313 -3.11 -26.47 43.46
N GLY A 314 -3.07 -26.58 42.13
CA GLY A 314 -4.18 -26.22 41.25
C GLY A 314 -5.49 -26.89 41.64
N ASN A 315 -6.57 -26.08 41.77
CA ASN A 315 -7.96 -26.49 41.53
C ASN A 315 -9.03 -25.37 41.74
N ILE A 316 -8.66 -24.14 42.10
CA ILE A 316 -9.67 -23.14 42.52
C ILE A 316 -10.25 -22.33 41.33
N LEU A 317 -9.46 -21.93 40.32
CA LEU A 317 -9.97 -21.06 39.25
C LEU A 317 -10.77 -21.78 38.15
N PHE A 318 -10.51 -23.07 37.90
CA PHE A 318 -11.16 -23.79 36.79
C PHE A 318 -12.61 -24.20 37.09
N LYS A 319 -13.02 -24.22 38.37
CA LYS A 319 -14.36 -24.69 38.77
C LYS A 319 -15.43 -23.60 38.82
N VAL A 320 -15.04 -22.32 38.92
CA VAL A 320 -16.01 -21.22 39.09
C VAL A 320 -16.61 -20.74 37.75
N CYS A 321 -15.95 -21.00 36.61
CA CYS A 321 -16.45 -20.56 35.29
C CYS A 321 -17.49 -21.49 34.63
N LEU A 322 -17.82 -22.65 35.21
CA LEU A 322 -18.70 -23.64 34.57
C LEU A 322 -20.10 -23.82 35.22
N SER A 323 -20.45 -23.08 36.27
CA SER A 323 -21.79 -23.23 36.90
C SER A 323 -22.50 -21.90 37.08
N GLY A 324 -23.12 -21.43 36.00
CA GLY A 324 -24.12 -20.38 36.05
C GLY A 324 -25.50 -20.93 36.41
N GLN A 325 -25.83 -21.01 37.71
CA GLN A 325 -27.22 -20.98 38.19
C GLN A 325 -27.28 -20.35 39.58
N ALA A 326 -28.19 -19.39 39.74
CA ALA A 326 -28.47 -18.66 40.96
C ALA A 326 -29.18 -19.54 42.01
N THR A 327 -28.87 -19.35 43.30
CA THR A 327 -29.82 -19.31 44.45
C THR A 327 -29.07 -19.06 45.77
N ALA A 328 -29.71 -18.31 46.67
CA ALA A 328 -29.24 -17.95 48.03
C ALA A 328 -29.72 -18.99 49.10
N PRO A 329 -29.22 -18.97 50.36
CA PRO A 329 -28.87 -20.17 51.14
C PRO A 329 -29.79 -20.51 52.34
N VAL A 330 -29.80 -21.78 52.80
CA VAL A 330 -30.20 -22.24 54.17
C VAL A 330 -29.45 -23.55 54.54
N PRO A 331 -29.08 -23.84 55.83
CA PRO A 331 -27.96 -24.71 56.22
C PRO A 331 -28.31 -26.07 56.88
N CYS A 332 -27.26 -26.82 57.27
CA CYS A 332 -27.21 -28.10 58.02
C CYS A 332 -27.46 -29.37 57.18
N GLU A 333 -26.83 -30.54 57.35
CA GLU A 333 -26.19 -31.17 58.51
C GLU A 333 -25.32 -32.37 58.06
N SER A 334 -24.38 -32.76 58.92
CA SER A 334 -23.60 -34.01 59.06
C SER A 334 -23.72 -35.23 58.10
N SER A 335 -22.54 -35.87 57.91
CA SER A 335 -22.25 -37.33 58.00
C SER A 335 -21.71 -38.07 56.74
N SER A 336 -20.41 -38.43 56.83
CA SER A 336 -19.76 -39.72 56.52
C SER A 336 -20.23 -40.60 55.34
N LEU A 337 -19.35 -40.93 54.37
CA LEU A 337 -18.56 -42.20 54.28
C LEU A 337 -17.82 -42.39 52.92
N SER A 338 -16.55 -42.79 53.01
CA SER A 338 -15.70 -43.65 52.13
C SER A 338 -15.52 -43.43 50.61
N CYS A 339 -14.36 -42.87 50.26
CA CYS A 339 -13.20 -43.46 49.55
C CYS A 339 -13.39 -44.72 48.65
N ASN A 340 -13.01 -44.64 47.36
CA ASN A 340 -11.89 -45.40 46.74
C ASN A 340 -11.92 -45.38 45.20
N LYS A 341 -10.94 -44.69 44.58
CA LYS A 341 -10.18 -45.04 43.35
C LYS A 341 -9.55 -43.79 42.75
N LEU A 342 -8.29 -43.50 43.09
CA LEU A 342 -7.36 -42.65 42.33
C LEU A 342 -5.96 -42.84 42.92
N SER A 343 -5.32 -43.96 42.58
CA SER A 343 -3.92 -44.26 42.97
C SER A 343 -3.17 -44.94 41.82
N SER A 344 -3.28 -44.40 40.60
CA SER A 344 -2.66 -45.02 39.42
C SER A 344 -2.15 -44.05 38.34
N LEU A 345 -1.99 -42.76 38.63
CA LEU A 345 -1.56 -41.76 37.63
C LEU A 345 -0.38 -40.87 38.08
N GLU A 346 0.46 -41.34 39.00
CA GLU A 346 1.59 -40.58 39.54
C GLU A 346 2.99 -40.98 39.01
N SER A 347 3.12 -41.73 37.91
CA SER A 347 4.44 -42.26 37.50
C SER A 347 4.93 -41.94 36.09
N ILE A 348 4.40 -40.93 35.38
CA ILE A 348 4.95 -40.51 34.09
C ILE A 348 4.90 -38.99 33.99
N PHE A 349 5.99 -38.31 34.36
CA PHE A 349 6.49 -37.01 33.86
C PHE A 349 7.46 -36.40 34.89
N THR A 350 8.63 -37.03 35.03
CA THR A 350 9.83 -36.38 35.58
C THR A 350 10.96 -36.54 34.56
N THR A 351 11.55 -35.39 34.18
CA THR A 351 12.77 -35.17 33.38
C THR A 351 12.64 -35.40 31.86
N ARG A 352 12.98 -34.44 30.98
CA ARG A 352 14.33 -33.90 30.77
C ARG A 352 14.33 -32.49 30.10
N GLU A 353 14.24 -31.43 30.90
CA GLU A 353 14.59 -30.05 30.48
C GLU A 353 15.29 -29.25 31.61
N SER A 354 15.83 -29.94 32.62
CA SER A 354 16.55 -29.34 33.76
C SER A 354 18.07 -29.24 33.58
N ALA A 355 18.62 -29.39 32.37
CA ALA A 355 20.07 -29.58 32.18
C ALA A 355 20.82 -28.46 31.42
N ARG A 356 20.20 -27.32 31.09
CA ARG A 356 20.92 -26.25 30.35
C ARG A 356 20.94 -24.85 30.97
N VAL A 357 20.34 -24.65 32.16
CA VAL A 357 20.41 -23.36 32.88
C VAL A 357 21.30 -23.42 34.13
N SER A 358 21.81 -24.59 34.50
CA SER A 358 22.61 -24.78 35.72
C SER A 358 24.14 -24.77 35.51
N VAL A 359 24.66 -24.26 34.39
CA VAL A 359 26.13 -24.29 34.12
C VAL A 359 26.82 -22.91 34.20
N GLU A 360 26.11 -21.80 34.39
CA GLU A 360 26.77 -20.47 34.51
C GLU A 360 26.56 -19.72 35.82
N LEU A 361 25.97 -20.33 36.86
CA LEU A 361 25.86 -19.70 38.19
C LEU A 361 26.72 -20.33 39.30
N ASP A 362 27.49 -21.38 39.03
CA ASP A 362 28.36 -22.02 40.02
C ASP A 362 29.82 -21.52 40.04
N SER A 363 30.15 -20.47 39.29
CA SER A 363 31.53 -19.95 39.27
C SER A 363 31.82 -18.82 40.27
N TRP A 364 30.82 -18.26 40.96
CA TRP A 364 31.04 -17.13 41.88
C TRP A 364 30.45 -17.40 43.27
N VAL A 365 31.38 -17.62 44.20
CA VAL A 365 31.26 -17.64 45.68
C VAL A 365 31.10 -19.02 46.32
N GLY A 366 32.24 -19.72 46.38
CA GLY A 366 32.58 -20.60 47.49
C GLY A 366 34.02 -20.32 47.95
N LYS A 367 34.19 -19.59 49.07
CA LYS A 367 35.21 -19.88 50.10
C LYS A 367 35.02 -19.02 51.36
N SER A 368 34.75 -19.75 52.44
CA SER A 368 35.17 -19.56 53.84
C SER A 368 34.76 -18.28 54.59
N GLY A 369 33.84 -18.44 55.56
CA GLY A 369 34.29 -18.72 56.93
C GLY A 369 34.12 -17.62 57.99
N THR A 370 33.22 -17.91 58.95
CA THR A 370 33.27 -17.58 60.41
C THR A 370 33.26 -16.11 60.82
N ALA A 371 32.16 -15.59 61.38
CA ALA A 371 31.72 -15.67 62.78
C ALA A 371 32.04 -14.34 63.52
N ASP A 372 31.03 -13.55 63.88
CA ASP A 372 30.51 -13.52 65.27
C ASP A 372 29.53 -12.37 65.54
N SER A 373 28.43 -12.78 66.17
CA SER A 373 27.66 -12.18 67.26
C SER A 373 27.28 -10.67 67.32
N HIS A 374 25.96 -10.50 67.42
CA HIS A 374 25.20 -9.70 68.39
C HIS A 374 24.88 -8.19 68.17
N GLN A 375 23.56 -8.01 67.95
CA GLN A 375 22.60 -7.09 68.61
C GLN A 375 22.66 -5.57 68.36
N GLY A 376 21.57 -5.08 67.74
CA GLY A 376 20.54 -4.41 68.53
C GLY A 376 20.51 -2.88 68.59
N LEU A 377 19.66 -2.31 67.73
CA LEU A 377 18.76 -1.17 67.98
C LEU A 377 19.32 0.26 68.24
N VAL A 378 19.00 1.12 67.25
CA VAL A 378 18.24 2.39 67.36
C VAL A 378 18.96 3.71 67.03
N LYS A 379 18.27 4.45 66.14
CA LYS A 379 18.23 5.91 65.90
C LYS A 379 19.18 6.56 64.88
N THR A 380 18.51 7.00 63.80
CA THR A 380 18.54 8.33 63.15
C THR A 380 19.72 8.74 62.26
N ARG A 381 19.34 9.08 61.01
CA ARG A 381 19.94 9.95 59.97
C ARG A 381 20.86 11.09 60.48
N PRO A 382 21.74 11.72 59.65
CA PRO A 382 21.66 11.87 58.19
C PRO A 382 22.99 11.70 57.42
N HIS A 383 22.96 11.99 56.11
CA HIS A 383 24.09 12.27 55.19
C HIS A 383 24.42 11.16 54.16
N CYS A 384 23.61 11.10 53.09
CA CYS A 384 23.85 10.31 51.89
C CYS A 384 23.93 11.21 50.63
N ASP A 385 24.63 12.34 50.72
CA ASP A 385 24.85 13.28 49.60
C ASP A 385 26.29 13.22 49.03
N SER A 386 27.21 12.49 49.67
CA SER A 386 28.59 12.31 49.18
C SER A 386 28.83 10.98 48.44
N LEU A 387 27.98 9.97 48.66
CA LEU A 387 28.05 8.68 47.97
C LEU A 387 27.33 8.68 46.61
N LEU A 388 26.31 9.52 46.43
CA LEU A 388 25.62 9.69 45.15
C LEU A 388 26.50 10.39 44.09
N LYS A 389 27.35 11.34 44.48
CA LYS A 389 28.31 12.00 43.56
C LYS A 389 29.48 11.11 43.16
N THR A 390 29.80 10.08 43.95
CA THR A 390 30.90 9.15 43.66
C THR A 390 30.42 7.94 42.85
N ALA A 391 29.18 7.48 43.07
CA ALA A 391 28.50 6.51 42.21
C ALA A 391 28.17 7.09 40.81
N LEU A 392 27.78 8.37 40.72
CA LEU A 392 27.52 9.04 39.44
C LEU A 392 28.79 9.31 38.60
N LYS A 393 29.99 9.31 39.20
CA LYS A 393 31.28 9.44 38.50
C LYS A 393 31.83 8.09 37.98
N GLN A 394 31.43 6.97 38.57
CA GLN A 394 31.80 5.62 38.08
C GLN A 394 30.84 5.13 36.99
N ILE A 395 29.57 5.56 36.99
CA ILE A 395 28.63 5.31 35.88
C ILE A 395 28.98 6.18 34.64
N HIS A 396 29.59 7.35 34.83
CA HIS A 396 30.04 8.24 33.73
C HIS A 396 31.35 7.84 33.03
N LYS A 397 31.99 6.73 33.40
CA LYS A 397 33.22 6.23 32.74
C LYS A 397 33.03 4.94 31.93
N GLY A 398 31.85 4.30 32.01
CA GLY A 398 31.46 3.16 31.17
C GLY A 398 30.59 3.52 29.95
N ILE A 399 30.16 4.79 29.82
CA ILE A 399 29.30 5.29 28.73
C ILE A 399 30.11 6.23 27.82
N LYS A 400 31.25 5.75 27.32
CA LYS A 400 32.07 6.49 26.35
C LYS A 400 32.71 5.57 25.30
N THR A 401 31.91 4.70 24.69
CA THR A 401 32.18 4.12 23.36
C THR A 401 30.87 3.67 22.70
N SER A 402 30.05 4.63 22.28
CA SER A 402 29.08 4.45 21.16
C SER A 402 28.58 5.83 20.72
N SER A 403 29.43 6.57 20.03
CA SER A 403 29.06 7.78 19.31
C SER A 403 28.35 7.41 18.01
N SER A 404 27.03 7.63 17.95
CA SER A 404 26.30 8.31 16.86
C SER A 404 24.80 7.99 16.90
N LEU A 405 24.05 8.73 17.73
CA LEU A 405 22.60 8.90 17.57
C LEU A 405 22.38 10.00 16.53
N GLU A 406 22.31 9.60 15.27
CA GLU A 406 21.55 10.32 14.24
C GLU A 406 20.16 9.68 14.18
N ASP A 407 19.26 10.07 15.09
CA ASP A 407 17.82 9.96 14.83
C ASP A 407 17.40 11.23 14.09
N VAL A 408 17.67 11.23 12.78
CA VAL A 408 17.00 12.12 11.83
C VAL A 408 15.73 11.42 11.40
N SER A 409 14.62 12.15 11.47
CA SER A 409 13.26 11.79 11.04
C SER A 409 13.22 10.77 9.89
N ASP A 410 12.69 9.58 10.17
CA ASP A 410 12.52 8.46 9.24
C ASP A 410 11.40 8.80 8.23
N SER A 411 11.69 9.70 7.28
CA SER A 411 10.83 10.00 6.12
C SER A 411 11.54 9.54 4.85
N SER A 412 11.50 8.23 4.61
CA SER A 412 11.85 7.64 3.31
C SER A 412 10.63 6.91 2.81
N SER A 413 10.09 7.36 1.68
CA SER A 413 9.05 6.70 0.91
C SER A 413 9.61 5.42 0.31
N GLU A 414 9.78 4.39 1.13
CA GLU A 414 9.97 3.02 0.63
C GLU A 414 8.59 2.56 0.11
N ALA A 415 8.44 2.35 -1.20
CA ALA A 415 7.24 1.75 -1.76
C ALA A 415 7.09 0.33 -1.19
N GLU A 416 6.15 0.15 -0.27
CA GLU A 416 5.75 -1.16 0.23
C GLU A 416 4.94 -1.87 -0.88
N GLU A 417 5.07 -3.19 -1.00
CA GLU A 417 4.11 -3.95 -1.81
C GLU A 417 2.73 -3.70 -1.19
N ASP A 418 1.82 -3.07 -1.94
CA ASP A 418 0.47 -2.61 -1.57
C ASP A 418 -0.05 -3.21 -0.26
N GLU A 419 0.10 -2.47 0.85
CA GLU A 419 -0.53 -2.80 2.13
C GLU A 419 -2.04 -2.55 2.03
N GLN A 420 -2.77 -3.43 1.36
CA GLN A 420 -4.21 -3.52 1.58
C GLN A 420 -4.45 -4.21 2.92
N PRO A 421 -5.16 -3.57 3.87
CA PRO A 421 -5.62 -4.26 5.05
C PRO A 421 -6.68 -5.28 4.60
N LEU A 422 -6.26 -6.53 4.44
CA LEU A 422 -7.17 -7.67 4.27
C LEU A 422 -8.13 -7.67 5.47
N ARG A 423 -9.35 -7.16 5.23
CA ARG A 423 -10.48 -7.37 6.13
C ARG A 423 -10.68 -8.87 6.22
N ARG A 424 -10.61 -9.42 7.43
CA ARG A 424 -11.03 -10.79 7.70
C ARG A 424 -12.45 -10.99 7.15
N GLN A 425 -12.61 -11.95 6.25
CA GLN A 425 -13.84 -12.73 6.23
C GLN A 425 -13.66 -13.81 7.31
N GLU A 426 -14.20 -13.57 8.51
CA GLU A 426 -14.44 -14.65 9.47
C GLU A 426 -15.62 -15.45 8.94
N GLY A 427 -15.35 -16.33 7.97
CA GLY A 427 -16.23 -17.42 7.59
C GLY A 427 -15.88 -18.62 8.48
N THR A 428 -16.81 -19.04 9.32
CA THR A 428 -16.79 -20.40 9.87
C THR A 428 -17.06 -21.37 8.72
N THR A 429 -15.99 -21.91 8.13
CA THR A 429 -16.07 -22.91 7.05
C THR A 429 -15.57 -24.25 7.59
N ASP A 430 -16.30 -25.33 7.30
CA ASP A 430 -15.80 -26.69 7.48
C ASP A 430 -14.44 -26.84 6.78
N LEU A 431 -13.48 -27.34 7.55
CA LEU A 431 -12.07 -27.42 7.19
C LEU A 431 -11.86 -28.46 6.08
N SER A 432 -11.15 -28.09 5.00
CA SER A 432 -10.95 -28.97 3.83
C SER A 432 -10.20 -30.27 4.20
N PRO A 433 -10.34 -31.36 3.42
CA PRO A 433 -9.60 -32.60 3.64
C PRO A 433 -8.07 -32.39 3.72
N GLU A 434 -7.55 -31.43 2.97
CA GLU A 434 -6.15 -31.01 2.96
C GLU A 434 -5.75 -30.33 4.27
N TYR A 435 -6.64 -29.52 4.87
CA TYR A 435 -6.41 -28.95 6.20
C TYR A 435 -6.24 -30.06 7.25
N TRP A 436 -7.14 -31.05 7.24
CA TRP A 436 -7.04 -32.19 8.16
C TRP A 436 -5.85 -33.10 7.85
N GLY A 437 -5.50 -33.25 6.58
CA GLY A 437 -4.30 -33.94 6.11
C GLY A 437 -3.02 -33.29 6.65
N ILE A 438 -2.88 -31.98 6.48
CA ILE A 438 -1.75 -31.19 7.00
C ILE A 438 -1.76 -31.21 8.53
N GLN A 439 -2.91 -31.11 9.20
CA GLN A 439 -3.00 -31.20 10.65
C GLN A 439 -2.55 -32.58 11.16
N LYS A 440 -2.94 -33.66 10.48
CA LYS A 440 -2.55 -35.02 10.82
C LYS A 440 -1.05 -35.22 10.62
N LEU A 441 -0.50 -34.77 9.49
CA LEU A 441 0.94 -34.81 9.23
C LEU A 441 1.72 -33.94 10.22
N ALA A 442 1.18 -32.78 10.63
CA ALA A 442 1.81 -31.91 11.63
C ALA A 442 1.94 -32.59 13.00
N LYS A 443 1.01 -33.50 13.34
CA LYS A 443 1.15 -34.35 14.54
C LYS A 443 2.29 -35.36 14.41
N TYR A 444 2.50 -35.94 13.23
CA TYR A 444 3.63 -36.84 12.98
C TYR A 444 4.98 -36.11 12.99
N VAL A 445 5.05 -34.90 12.45
CA VAL A 445 6.24 -34.04 12.52
C VAL A 445 6.56 -33.66 13.97
N LYS A 446 5.54 -33.44 14.83
CA LYS A 446 5.72 -33.19 16.27
C LYS A 446 6.18 -34.41 17.08
N ALA A 447 6.02 -35.62 16.56
CA ALA A 447 6.29 -36.86 17.29
C ALA A 447 7.79 -37.19 17.45
N GLY A 448 8.68 -36.52 16.71
CA GLY A 448 10.11 -36.49 16.98
C GLY A 448 10.96 -37.66 16.46
N ASP A 449 10.41 -38.57 15.64
CA ASP A 449 11.22 -39.57 14.92
C ASP A 449 11.78 -38.96 13.62
N PRO A 450 13.10 -38.91 13.38
CA PRO A 450 13.69 -38.32 12.18
C PRO A 450 13.18 -38.95 10.88
N THR A 451 12.97 -40.27 10.86
CA THR A 451 12.52 -40.96 9.63
C THR A 451 11.05 -40.65 9.34
N ALA A 452 10.16 -40.76 10.33
CA ALA A 452 8.76 -40.38 10.19
C ALA A 452 8.59 -38.88 9.91
N THR A 453 9.45 -38.02 10.48
CA THR A 453 9.44 -36.57 10.23
C THR A 453 9.77 -36.27 8.77
N VAL A 454 10.81 -36.89 8.21
CA VAL A 454 11.16 -36.70 6.79
C VAL A 454 10.05 -37.24 5.87
N ILE A 455 9.47 -38.40 6.18
CA ILE A 455 8.34 -38.95 5.41
C ILE A 455 7.13 -37.99 5.47
N ALA A 456 6.80 -37.48 6.66
CA ALA A 456 5.70 -36.55 6.83
C ALA A 456 5.94 -35.22 6.11
N LEU A 457 7.17 -34.69 6.11
CA LEU A 457 7.55 -33.49 5.35
C LEU A 457 7.45 -33.72 3.84
N CYS A 458 7.88 -34.89 3.35
CA CYS A 458 7.72 -35.27 1.94
C CYS A 458 6.24 -35.35 1.56
N SER A 459 5.41 -36.02 2.37
CA SER A 459 3.97 -36.12 2.15
C SER A 459 3.24 -34.78 2.28
N MET A 460 3.73 -33.86 3.12
CA MET A 460 3.18 -32.50 3.20
C MET A 460 3.36 -31.76 1.87
N ARG A 461 4.49 -31.92 1.18
CA ARG A 461 4.76 -31.25 -0.09
C ARG A 461 3.86 -31.72 -1.23
N ASP A 462 3.24 -32.89 -1.12
CA ASP A 462 2.31 -33.40 -2.13
C ASP A 462 0.96 -32.64 -2.11
N PHE A 463 0.71 -31.82 -1.09
CA PHE A 463 -0.44 -30.91 -1.03
C PHE A 463 -0.18 -29.61 -1.80
N ASN A 464 -1.24 -29.02 -2.35
CA ASN A 464 -1.15 -27.74 -3.05
C ASN A 464 -0.92 -26.58 -2.06
N MET A 465 0.34 -26.17 -1.90
CA MET A 465 0.76 -25.08 -1.00
C MET A 465 0.26 -23.69 -1.41
N ALA A 466 -0.23 -23.52 -2.65
CA ALA A 466 -0.82 -22.27 -3.12
C ALA A 466 -2.28 -22.10 -2.67
N GLN A 467 -2.94 -23.17 -2.20
CA GLN A 467 -4.33 -23.14 -1.75
C GLN A 467 -4.45 -22.48 -0.37
N GLU A 468 -5.43 -21.59 -0.21
CA GLU A 468 -5.62 -20.82 1.03
C GLU A 468 -5.92 -21.72 2.24
N SER A 469 -6.66 -22.82 2.05
CA SER A 469 -6.94 -23.82 3.10
C SER A 469 -5.67 -24.47 3.65
N CYS A 470 -4.72 -24.84 2.80
CA CYS A 470 -3.42 -25.37 3.19
C CYS A 470 -2.60 -24.33 3.96
N GLN A 471 -2.58 -23.08 3.47
CA GLN A 471 -1.86 -21.97 4.12
C GLN A 471 -2.45 -21.62 5.50
N LEU A 472 -3.78 -21.68 5.64
CA LEU A 472 -4.48 -21.58 6.91
C LEU A 472 -4.13 -22.75 7.84
N ALA A 473 -4.04 -23.98 7.33
CA ALA A 473 -3.63 -25.15 8.10
C ALA A 473 -2.23 -24.99 8.69
N PHE A 474 -1.24 -24.51 7.92
CA PHE A 474 0.11 -24.29 8.44
C PHE A 474 0.17 -23.26 9.58
N ARG A 475 -0.69 -22.24 9.52
CA ARG A 475 -0.78 -21.19 10.54
C ARG A 475 -1.53 -21.66 11.78
N ASP A 476 -2.71 -22.24 11.61
CA ASP A 476 -3.67 -22.47 12.70
C ASP A 476 -3.35 -23.76 13.50
N THR A 477 -2.60 -24.69 12.92
CA THR A 477 -2.20 -25.95 13.59
C THR A 477 -0.90 -25.84 14.40
N GLY A 478 -0.27 -24.66 14.40
CA GLY A 478 1.08 -24.44 14.95
C GLY A 478 2.18 -25.18 14.17
N CYS A 479 1.89 -25.65 12.95
CA CYS A 479 2.87 -26.34 12.11
C CYS A 479 4.02 -25.42 11.70
N LEU A 480 3.75 -24.12 11.47
CA LEU A 480 4.79 -23.15 11.14
C LEU A 480 5.89 -23.04 12.20
N GLU A 481 5.52 -23.06 13.49
CA GLU A 481 6.47 -23.07 14.61
C GLU A 481 7.31 -24.35 14.61
N VAL A 482 6.68 -25.50 14.36
CA VAL A 482 7.39 -26.79 14.26
C VAL A 482 8.38 -26.80 13.10
N LEU A 483 7.97 -26.31 11.92
CA LEU A 483 8.86 -26.21 10.76
C LEU A 483 10.07 -25.31 11.08
N ILE A 484 9.86 -24.18 11.75
CA ILE A 484 10.94 -23.30 12.18
C ILE A 484 11.84 -23.98 13.21
N ASN A 485 11.29 -24.72 14.17
CA ASN A 485 12.08 -25.46 15.16
C ASN A 485 12.91 -26.57 14.52
N LEU A 486 12.39 -27.24 13.49
CA LEU A 486 13.14 -28.23 12.72
C LEU A 486 14.38 -27.64 12.02
N LEU A 487 14.39 -26.34 11.74
CA LEU A 487 15.56 -25.66 11.17
C LEU A 487 16.74 -25.61 12.15
N ASP A 488 16.48 -25.63 13.47
CA ASP A 488 17.52 -25.60 14.52
C ASP A 488 18.04 -27.00 14.89
N THR A 489 17.61 -28.05 14.17
CA THR A 489 18.08 -29.43 14.37
C THR A 489 19.42 -29.67 13.67
N GLU A 490 20.15 -30.71 14.09
CA GLU A 490 21.40 -31.14 13.44
C GLU A 490 21.16 -32.02 12.20
N GLU A 491 19.91 -32.48 11.98
CA GLU A 491 19.54 -33.38 10.89
C GLU A 491 19.27 -32.62 9.57
N THR A 492 20.22 -32.69 8.65
CA THR A 492 20.19 -31.96 7.36
C THR A 492 18.96 -32.30 6.51
N ASN A 493 18.46 -33.53 6.57
CA ASN A 493 17.26 -33.95 5.85
C ASN A 493 15.99 -33.28 6.40
N CYS A 494 15.90 -33.12 7.72
CA CYS A 494 14.78 -32.42 8.37
C CYS A 494 14.80 -30.92 8.06
N GLN A 495 15.98 -30.29 8.14
CA GLN A 495 16.19 -28.91 7.74
C GLN A 495 15.81 -28.69 6.26
N THR A 496 16.25 -29.58 5.38
CA THR A 496 15.96 -29.51 3.93
C THR A 496 14.48 -29.64 3.65
N GLY A 497 13.81 -30.62 4.26
CA GLY A 497 12.37 -30.82 4.12
C GLY A 497 11.57 -29.61 4.61
N SER A 498 11.94 -29.07 5.77
CA SER A 498 11.31 -27.89 6.34
C SER A 498 11.49 -26.63 5.47
N LEU A 499 12.72 -26.34 5.02
CA LEU A 499 12.98 -25.18 4.15
C LEU A 499 12.25 -25.27 2.80
N LYS A 500 12.11 -26.46 2.23
CA LYS A 500 11.34 -26.65 0.98
C LYS A 500 9.88 -26.22 1.15
N ILE A 501 9.25 -26.61 2.26
CA ILE A 501 7.88 -26.21 2.57
C ILE A 501 7.83 -24.70 2.85
N LEU A 502 8.70 -24.19 3.73
CA LEU A 502 8.75 -22.77 4.12
C LEU A 502 8.97 -21.85 2.91
N LYS A 503 9.82 -22.24 1.96
CA LYS A 503 10.03 -21.53 0.70
C LYS A 503 8.72 -21.35 -0.08
N GLU A 504 7.92 -22.39 -0.21
CA GLU A 504 6.67 -22.35 -0.98
C GLU A 504 5.60 -21.50 -0.28
N ILE A 505 5.37 -21.75 1.01
CA ILE A 505 4.31 -21.04 1.76
C ILE A 505 4.68 -19.59 2.10
N SER A 506 5.97 -19.24 2.13
CA SER A 506 6.44 -17.85 2.36
C SER A 506 6.14 -16.89 1.22
N GLN A 507 5.53 -17.34 0.12
CA GLN A 507 4.98 -16.43 -0.88
C GLN A 507 3.76 -15.65 -0.36
N ASN A 508 3.04 -16.17 0.63
CA ASN A 508 1.91 -15.48 1.25
C ASN A 508 2.36 -14.40 2.25
N ILE A 509 1.77 -13.21 2.19
CA ILE A 509 2.13 -12.07 3.05
C ILE A 509 1.98 -12.37 4.55
N LEU A 510 0.90 -13.02 4.97
CA LEU A 510 0.63 -13.34 6.38
C LEU A 510 1.64 -14.34 6.94
N ILE A 511 2.04 -15.33 6.13
CA ILE A 511 3.03 -16.33 6.53
C ILE A 511 4.42 -15.70 6.66
N ARG A 512 4.80 -14.76 5.79
CA ARG A 512 6.07 -14.01 5.93
C ARG A 512 6.15 -13.28 7.27
N HIS A 513 5.06 -12.63 7.67
CA HIS A 513 4.98 -11.97 8.98
C HIS A 513 5.11 -12.97 10.12
N ALA A 514 4.38 -14.09 10.06
CA ALA A 514 4.44 -15.13 11.07
C ALA A 514 5.84 -15.76 11.20
N ILE A 515 6.53 -16.04 10.08
CA ILE A 515 7.92 -16.54 10.10
C ILE A 515 8.86 -15.54 10.78
N ALA A 516 8.70 -14.25 10.50
CA ALA A 516 9.53 -13.23 11.12
C ALA A 516 9.21 -13.02 12.61
N ASP A 517 7.95 -13.15 13.01
CA ASP A 517 7.52 -13.06 14.41
C ASP A 517 7.99 -14.25 15.25
N LEU A 518 8.05 -15.44 14.66
CA LEU A 518 8.58 -16.66 15.27
C LEU A 518 10.11 -16.76 15.26
N GLY A 519 10.82 -15.71 14.81
CA GLY A 519 12.29 -15.70 14.80
C GLY A 519 12.94 -16.57 13.71
N GLY A 520 12.17 -17.09 12.74
CA GLY A 520 12.69 -18.03 11.74
C GLY A 520 13.79 -17.45 10.85
N LEU A 521 13.79 -16.13 10.61
CA LEU A 521 14.85 -15.45 9.85
C LEU A 521 16.23 -15.57 10.50
N GLU A 522 16.31 -15.59 11.82
CA GLU A 522 17.57 -15.67 12.57
C GLU A 522 18.23 -17.03 12.37
N ILE A 523 17.42 -18.09 12.41
CA ILE A 523 17.84 -19.47 12.18
C ILE A 523 18.26 -19.65 10.72
N MET A 524 17.46 -19.17 9.76
CA MET A 524 17.82 -19.22 8.33
C MET A 524 19.14 -18.50 8.03
N VAL A 525 19.41 -17.37 8.69
CA VAL A 525 20.69 -16.66 8.55
C VAL A 525 21.88 -17.49 9.09
N LYS A 526 21.69 -18.25 10.16
CA LYS A 526 22.70 -19.19 10.67
C LYS A 526 22.94 -20.36 9.69
N ILE A 527 21.88 -20.89 9.08
CA ILE A 527 21.98 -22.00 8.10
C ILE A 527 22.84 -21.62 6.88
N LEU A 528 22.95 -20.34 6.53
CA LEU A 528 23.84 -19.88 5.45
C LEU A 528 25.33 -20.24 5.69
N ASP A 529 25.73 -20.48 6.95
CA ASP A 529 27.08 -20.92 7.32
C ASP A 529 27.29 -22.45 7.19
N SER A 530 26.22 -23.23 6.91
CA SER A 530 26.27 -24.70 6.76
C SER A 530 27.24 -25.15 5.65
N PRO A 531 27.90 -26.32 5.71
CA PRO A 531 28.68 -26.83 4.59
C PRO A 531 27.79 -27.34 3.43
N ASP A 532 26.51 -27.60 3.68
CA ASP A 532 25.58 -28.15 2.70
C ASP A 532 25.10 -27.07 1.71
N LYS A 533 25.40 -27.28 0.43
CA LYS A 533 25.08 -26.36 -0.66
C LYS A 533 23.57 -26.20 -0.87
N ASP A 534 22.81 -27.29 -0.76
CA ASP A 534 21.38 -27.30 -1.05
C ASP A 534 20.60 -26.61 0.09
N LEU A 535 21.05 -26.77 1.35
CA LEU A 535 20.54 -26.00 2.50
C LEU A 535 20.78 -24.49 2.37
N LYS A 536 21.96 -24.07 1.92
CA LYS A 536 22.25 -22.65 1.68
C LYS A 536 21.30 -22.04 0.66
N CYS A 537 21.08 -22.73 -0.46
CA CYS A 537 20.18 -22.28 -1.52
C CYS A 537 18.76 -22.09 -0.98
N LEU A 538 18.22 -23.12 -0.32
CA LEU A 538 16.85 -23.09 0.22
C LEU A 538 16.68 -22.02 1.29
N ALA A 539 17.67 -21.84 2.17
CA ALA A 539 17.64 -20.79 3.18
C ALA A 539 17.66 -19.39 2.53
N ALA A 540 18.54 -19.16 1.54
CA ALA A 540 18.61 -17.89 0.84
C ALA A 540 17.32 -17.58 0.05
N GLU A 541 16.73 -18.55 -0.65
CA GLU A 541 15.44 -18.37 -1.34
C GLU A 541 14.30 -18.04 -0.38
N THR A 542 14.24 -18.74 0.75
CA THR A 542 13.21 -18.48 1.78
C THR A 542 13.40 -17.09 2.38
N ILE A 543 14.64 -16.68 2.67
CA ILE A 543 14.98 -15.31 3.10
C ILE A 543 14.53 -14.30 2.04
N ALA A 544 14.72 -14.56 0.75
CA ALA A 544 14.29 -13.66 -0.32
C ALA A 544 12.77 -13.42 -0.29
N ASN A 545 11.98 -14.47 -0.10
CA ASN A 545 10.53 -14.36 0.00
C ASN A 545 10.09 -13.58 1.25
N VAL A 546 10.69 -13.87 2.41
CA VAL A 546 10.33 -13.23 3.68
C VAL A 546 10.83 -11.77 3.76
N ALA A 547 11.96 -11.43 3.14
CA ALA A 547 12.58 -10.10 3.20
C ALA A 547 11.87 -9.00 2.36
N ARG A 548 10.63 -9.20 1.94
CA ARG A 548 9.87 -8.22 1.13
C ARG A 548 9.28 -7.05 1.93
N PHE A 549 9.31 -7.08 3.27
CA PHE A 549 8.87 -5.98 4.15
C PHE A 549 9.96 -5.46 5.10
N LYS A 550 9.79 -4.24 5.64
CA LYS A 550 10.83 -3.47 6.36
C LYS A 550 11.43 -4.20 7.57
N ARG A 551 10.59 -4.83 8.41
CA ARG A 551 11.06 -5.54 9.64
C ARG A 551 11.88 -6.78 9.32
N ALA A 552 11.50 -7.58 8.32
CA ALA A 552 12.30 -8.74 7.89
C ALA A 552 13.68 -8.31 7.37
N ARG A 553 13.75 -7.28 6.50
CA ARG A 553 15.01 -6.71 6.01
C ARG A 553 15.93 -6.24 7.13
N LYS A 554 15.36 -5.61 8.17
CA LYS A 554 16.10 -5.18 9.36
C LYS A 554 16.69 -6.37 10.13
N THR A 555 15.89 -7.42 10.32
CA THR A 555 16.28 -8.65 11.04
C THR A 555 17.45 -9.33 10.33
N VAL A 556 17.33 -9.57 9.01
CA VAL A 556 18.42 -10.18 8.21
C VAL A 556 19.73 -9.38 8.35
N ARG A 557 19.67 -8.04 8.36
CA ARG A 557 20.87 -7.21 8.57
C ARG A 557 21.43 -7.31 9.99
N GLN A 558 20.59 -7.30 11.02
CA GLN A 558 21.02 -7.35 12.42
C GLN A 558 21.77 -8.64 12.76
N TYR A 559 21.34 -9.77 12.21
CA TYR A 559 21.99 -11.07 12.39
C TYR A 559 23.17 -11.32 11.43
N GLY A 560 23.63 -10.29 10.71
CA GLY A 560 24.77 -10.39 9.80
C GLY A 560 24.49 -11.19 8.51
N GLY A 561 23.21 -11.38 8.15
CA GLY A 561 22.81 -12.11 6.95
C GLY A 561 23.31 -11.46 5.66
N ILE A 562 23.39 -10.13 5.59
CA ILE A 562 23.90 -9.44 4.38
C ILE A 562 25.33 -9.86 4.03
N LYS A 563 26.22 -9.95 5.02
CA LYS A 563 27.62 -10.39 4.79
C LYS A 563 27.67 -11.83 4.30
N ARG A 564 26.85 -12.71 4.88
CA ARG A 564 26.78 -14.14 4.50
C ARG A 564 26.22 -14.33 3.09
N LEU A 565 25.15 -13.60 2.76
CA LEU A 565 24.56 -13.60 1.42
C LEU A 565 25.53 -13.09 0.35
N VAL A 566 26.33 -12.07 0.67
CA VAL A 566 27.44 -11.64 -0.21
C VAL A 566 28.49 -12.73 -0.35
N GLY A 567 28.82 -13.45 0.73
CA GLY A 567 29.72 -14.60 0.69
C GLY A 567 29.24 -15.75 -0.21
N LEU A 568 27.93 -15.89 -0.45
CA LEU A 568 27.40 -16.86 -1.43
C LEU A 568 27.76 -16.50 -2.88
N LEU A 569 28.08 -15.22 -3.16
CA LEU A 569 28.54 -14.77 -4.47
C LEU A 569 30.04 -15.01 -4.67
N GLU A 570 30.81 -15.26 -3.61
CA GLU A 570 32.27 -15.49 -3.62
C GLU A 570 32.67 -16.88 -4.13
N CYS A 571 31.74 -17.69 -4.68
CA CYS A 571 32.03 -18.97 -5.35
C CYS A 571 32.86 -18.84 -6.64
N VAL A 572 33.76 -17.86 -6.69
CA VAL A 572 34.69 -17.52 -7.76
C VAL A 572 35.95 -18.37 -7.60
N SER A 573 36.01 -19.50 -8.29
CA SER A 573 37.30 -20.08 -8.65
C SER A 573 37.71 -19.49 -10.01
N VAL A 574 38.57 -18.47 -9.98
CA VAL A 574 39.16 -17.88 -11.19
C VAL A 574 39.78 -18.99 -12.04
N GLY A 575 39.27 -19.19 -13.26
CA GLY A 575 39.88 -20.08 -14.26
C GLY A 575 39.27 -21.48 -14.42
N LYS A 576 38.12 -21.81 -13.80
CA LYS A 576 37.34 -23.03 -14.12
C LYS A 576 35.96 -22.66 -14.67
N PRO A 577 35.40 -23.42 -15.64
CA PRO A 577 34.02 -23.22 -16.07
C PRO A 577 33.08 -23.40 -14.87
N TYR A 578 32.07 -22.53 -14.76
CA TYR A 578 31.11 -22.53 -13.66
C TYR A 578 30.45 -23.91 -13.55
N GLN A 579 30.54 -24.54 -12.37
CA GLN A 579 29.73 -25.73 -12.10
C GLN A 579 28.28 -25.27 -11.90
N ALA A 580 27.32 -25.97 -12.49
CA ALA A 580 25.89 -25.61 -12.40
C ALA A 580 25.42 -25.40 -10.94
N LYS A 581 25.96 -26.21 -10.01
CA LYS A 581 25.66 -26.10 -8.57
C LYS A 581 26.22 -24.84 -7.90
N ASP A 582 27.35 -24.32 -8.36
CA ASP A 582 27.94 -23.09 -7.80
C ASP A 582 27.24 -21.83 -8.34
N THR A 583 26.80 -21.86 -9.60
CA THR A 583 25.94 -20.82 -10.18
C THR A 583 24.61 -20.72 -9.43
N GLU A 584 24.02 -21.85 -9.06
CA GLU A 584 22.74 -21.88 -8.35
C GLU A 584 22.82 -21.27 -6.94
N ILE A 585 23.91 -21.51 -6.22
CA ILE A 585 24.17 -20.88 -4.91
C ILE A 585 24.26 -19.37 -5.04
N ALA A 586 25.05 -18.90 -6.03
CA ALA A 586 25.20 -17.48 -6.28
C ALA A 586 23.87 -16.83 -6.71
N ARG A 587 23.06 -17.54 -7.52
CA ARG A 587 21.71 -17.10 -7.91
C ARG A 587 20.81 -16.92 -6.69
N CYS A 588 20.77 -17.90 -5.78
CA CYS A 588 19.96 -17.83 -4.55
C CYS A 588 20.43 -16.68 -3.64
N GLY A 589 21.75 -16.52 -3.50
CA GLY A 589 22.34 -15.40 -2.76
C GLY A 589 21.96 -14.04 -3.35
N ALA A 590 22.07 -13.88 -4.67
CA ALA A 590 21.69 -12.67 -5.40
C ALA A 590 20.18 -12.37 -5.23
N LEU A 591 19.31 -13.38 -5.29
CA LEU A 591 17.86 -13.21 -5.13
C LEU A 591 17.49 -12.68 -3.73
N ALA A 592 18.15 -13.21 -2.69
CA ALA A 592 17.99 -12.73 -1.32
C ALA A 592 18.52 -11.30 -1.14
N LEU A 593 19.67 -11.00 -1.74
CA LEU A 593 20.25 -9.66 -1.74
C LEU A 593 19.35 -8.65 -2.44
N TRP A 594 18.73 -9.01 -3.56
CA TRP A 594 17.79 -8.16 -4.26
C TRP A 594 16.63 -7.74 -3.34
N SER A 595 15.97 -8.71 -2.70
CA SER A 595 14.88 -8.42 -1.75
C SER A 595 15.36 -7.56 -0.57
N CYS A 596 16.55 -7.85 -0.05
CA CYS A 596 17.15 -7.05 1.02
C CYS A 596 17.55 -5.64 0.60
N SER A 597 17.90 -5.44 -0.67
CA SER A 597 18.44 -4.19 -1.21
C SER A 597 17.41 -3.07 -1.33
N LYS A 598 16.11 -3.36 -1.20
CA LYS A 598 15.06 -2.32 -1.12
C LYS A 598 15.29 -1.33 0.04
N SER A 599 15.93 -1.76 1.14
CA SER A 599 16.27 -0.91 2.30
C SER A 599 17.59 -0.15 2.11
N THR A 600 17.58 1.18 2.34
CA THR A 600 18.78 2.04 2.26
C THR A 600 19.92 1.60 3.20
N LYS A 601 19.58 1.13 4.41
CA LYS A 601 20.55 0.62 5.40
C LYS A 601 21.18 -0.70 4.93
N ASN A 602 20.42 -1.54 4.23
CA ASN A 602 20.92 -2.79 3.67
C ASN A 602 21.81 -2.54 2.44
N LYS A 603 21.48 -1.58 1.57
CA LYS A 603 22.38 -1.12 0.49
C LYS A 603 23.75 -0.79 1.09
N LYS A 604 23.83 0.10 2.09
CA LYS A 604 25.12 0.43 2.74
C LYS A 604 25.87 -0.80 3.28
N ALA A 605 25.16 -1.81 3.81
CA ALA A 605 25.75 -3.05 4.29
C ALA A 605 26.30 -3.94 3.16
N ILE A 606 25.59 -4.06 2.03
CA ILE A 606 26.03 -4.81 0.84
C ILE A 606 27.34 -4.22 0.31
N ARG A 607 27.44 -2.88 0.22
CA ARG A 607 28.68 -2.21 -0.20
C ARG A 607 29.84 -2.50 0.75
N LYS A 608 29.61 -2.37 2.06
CA LYS A 608 30.64 -2.65 3.09
C LYS A 608 31.11 -4.09 3.07
N ALA A 609 30.25 -5.03 2.68
CA ALA A 609 30.58 -6.45 2.55
C ALA A 609 31.31 -6.80 1.25
N GLY A 610 31.58 -5.83 0.35
CA GLY A 610 32.25 -6.11 -0.92
C GLY A 610 31.34 -6.71 -2.00
N GLY A 611 30.02 -6.52 -1.91
CA GLY A 611 29.08 -7.11 -2.87
C GLY A 611 29.18 -6.56 -4.30
N ILE A 612 29.61 -5.29 -4.48
CA ILE A 612 29.60 -4.63 -5.80
C ILE A 612 30.56 -5.31 -6.80
N PRO A 613 31.86 -5.53 -6.50
CA PRO A 613 32.76 -6.25 -7.41
C PRO A 613 32.30 -7.67 -7.77
N LEU A 614 31.66 -8.38 -6.84
CA LEU A 614 31.13 -9.71 -7.07
C LEU A 614 29.93 -9.68 -8.03
N LEU A 615 29.00 -8.75 -7.83
CA LEU A 615 27.91 -8.51 -8.78
C LEU A 615 28.45 -8.13 -10.17
N ALA A 616 29.55 -7.34 -10.25
CA ALA A 616 30.20 -6.98 -11.51
C ALA A 616 30.74 -8.21 -12.26
N THR A 617 31.28 -9.16 -11.50
CA THR A 617 31.83 -10.40 -12.04
C THR A 617 30.74 -11.29 -12.61
N TRP A 618 29.65 -11.47 -11.85
CA TRP A 618 28.50 -12.27 -12.29
C TRP A 618 27.74 -11.64 -13.46
N LEU A 619 27.77 -10.32 -13.60
CA LEU A 619 27.15 -9.62 -14.74
C LEU A 619 27.80 -9.97 -16.10
N LYS A 620 29.01 -10.54 -16.09
CA LYS A 620 29.70 -11.04 -17.30
C LYS A 620 29.25 -12.45 -17.72
N SER A 621 28.43 -13.13 -16.90
CA SER A 621 27.84 -14.43 -17.23
C SER A 621 26.89 -14.32 -18.42
N SER A 622 26.65 -15.44 -19.12
CA SER A 622 25.64 -15.54 -20.18
C SER A 622 24.29 -16.09 -19.69
N ASP A 623 24.22 -16.60 -18.45
CA ASP A 623 23.02 -17.25 -17.91
C ASP A 623 22.03 -16.23 -17.33
N ALA A 624 20.87 -16.10 -17.97
CA ALA A 624 19.82 -15.16 -17.55
C ALA A 624 19.30 -15.41 -16.13
N ASN A 625 19.31 -16.66 -15.65
CA ASN A 625 18.78 -17.01 -14.33
C ASN A 625 19.54 -16.34 -13.18
N ILE A 626 20.86 -16.17 -13.33
CA ILE A 626 21.68 -15.42 -12.36
C ILE A 626 21.72 -13.93 -12.68
N LEU A 627 21.67 -13.53 -13.95
CA LEU A 627 21.70 -12.13 -14.34
C LEU A 627 20.48 -11.36 -13.82
N ILE A 628 19.27 -11.95 -13.86
CA ILE A 628 18.04 -11.29 -13.38
C ILE A 628 18.17 -10.80 -11.93
N PRO A 629 18.47 -11.65 -10.92
CA PRO A 629 18.61 -11.20 -9.54
C PRO A 629 19.85 -10.31 -9.30
N VAL A 630 20.93 -10.50 -10.07
CA VAL A 630 22.11 -9.63 -10.02
C VAL A 630 21.76 -8.22 -10.47
N VAL A 631 21.14 -8.07 -11.65
CA VAL A 631 20.72 -6.77 -12.19
C VAL A 631 19.61 -6.15 -11.33
N GLY A 632 18.67 -6.95 -10.83
CA GLY A 632 17.65 -6.49 -9.88
C GLY A 632 18.27 -5.89 -8.61
N THR A 633 19.31 -6.51 -8.06
CA THR A 633 20.08 -5.95 -6.93
C THR A 633 20.77 -4.63 -7.30
N LEU A 634 21.39 -4.57 -8.49
CA LEU A 634 22.06 -3.36 -8.99
C LEU A 634 21.08 -2.21 -9.21
N GLN A 635 19.91 -2.49 -9.81
CA GLN A 635 18.83 -1.53 -10.01
C GLN A 635 18.37 -0.93 -8.68
N GLU A 636 18.12 -1.74 -7.66
CA GLU A 636 17.71 -1.22 -6.35
C GLU A 636 18.80 -0.39 -5.67
N CYS A 637 20.05 -0.82 -5.81
CA CYS A 637 21.20 -0.09 -5.26
C CYS A 637 21.48 1.24 -6.01
N ALA A 638 21.20 1.33 -7.31
CA ALA A 638 21.43 2.51 -8.15
C ALA A 638 20.63 3.76 -7.73
N SER A 639 19.62 3.61 -6.89
CA SER A 639 18.92 4.74 -6.27
C SER A 639 19.85 5.62 -5.40
N GLU A 640 20.95 5.07 -4.89
CA GLU A 640 21.93 5.80 -4.07
C GLU A 640 23.07 6.37 -4.94
N PRO A 641 23.43 7.66 -4.83
CA PRO A 641 24.49 8.27 -5.64
C PRO A 641 25.85 7.57 -5.52
N SER A 642 26.20 7.15 -4.31
CA SER A 642 27.45 6.45 -4.05
C SER A 642 27.53 5.06 -4.68
N TYR A 643 26.38 4.45 -4.98
CA TYR A 643 26.30 3.19 -5.72
C TYR A 643 26.38 3.39 -7.21
N ARG A 644 25.75 4.45 -7.75
CA ARG A 644 25.90 4.83 -9.17
C ARG A 644 27.37 5.03 -9.53
N LEU A 645 28.12 5.71 -8.66
CA LEU A 645 29.56 5.87 -8.81
C LEU A 645 30.27 4.51 -8.90
N ALA A 646 29.96 3.57 -8.01
CA ALA A 646 30.59 2.26 -7.97
C ALA A 646 30.25 1.39 -9.20
N ILE A 647 28.98 1.39 -9.63
CA ILE A 647 28.52 0.71 -10.85
C ILE A 647 29.29 1.22 -12.06
N ARG A 648 29.52 2.54 -12.11
CA ARG A 648 30.31 3.18 -13.17
C ARG A 648 31.78 2.77 -13.13
N THR A 649 32.43 2.86 -11.96
CA THR A 649 33.88 2.57 -11.83
C THR A 649 34.23 1.11 -12.09
N GLU A 650 33.30 0.19 -11.83
CA GLU A 650 33.46 -1.25 -12.09
C GLU A 650 33.14 -1.64 -13.55
N GLY A 651 32.85 -0.68 -14.43
CA GLY A 651 32.56 -0.95 -15.85
C GLY A 651 31.27 -1.74 -16.09
N MET A 652 30.31 -1.70 -15.15
CA MET A 652 29.08 -2.49 -15.26
C MET A 652 28.13 -1.97 -16.35
N ILE A 653 28.20 -0.69 -16.70
CA ILE A 653 27.30 -0.05 -17.68
C ILE A 653 27.37 -0.73 -19.05
N GLU A 654 28.56 -1.14 -19.50
CA GLU A 654 28.75 -1.89 -20.75
C GLU A 654 27.97 -3.21 -20.75
N ASN A 655 28.04 -3.96 -19.66
CA ASN A 655 27.35 -5.25 -19.55
C ASN A 655 25.83 -5.07 -19.42
N LEU A 656 25.36 -4.03 -18.72
CA LEU A 656 23.94 -3.69 -18.69
C LEU A 656 23.41 -3.35 -20.09
N VAL A 657 24.17 -2.59 -20.87
CA VAL A 657 23.84 -2.24 -22.25
C VAL A 657 23.79 -3.48 -23.14
N LYS A 658 24.79 -4.36 -23.05
CA LYS A 658 24.84 -5.61 -23.82
C LYS A 658 23.61 -6.49 -23.57
N ASN A 659 23.16 -6.58 -22.31
CA ASN A 659 22.03 -7.41 -21.92
C ASN A 659 20.66 -6.82 -22.31
N LEU A 660 20.58 -5.59 -22.81
CA LEU A 660 19.35 -5.05 -23.42
C LEU A 660 18.95 -5.80 -24.70
N SER A 661 19.92 -6.41 -25.39
CA SER A 661 19.68 -7.23 -26.59
C SER A 661 19.48 -8.72 -26.28
N SER A 662 19.20 -9.07 -25.02
CA SER A 662 18.91 -10.45 -24.61
C SER A 662 17.54 -10.92 -25.16
N GLU A 663 17.32 -12.23 -25.25
CA GLU A 663 16.00 -12.80 -25.59
C GLU A 663 15.02 -12.77 -24.40
N HIS A 664 15.51 -12.53 -23.17
CA HIS A 664 14.70 -12.55 -21.95
C HIS A 664 14.16 -11.16 -21.58
N GLU A 665 12.86 -10.95 -21.74
CA GLU A 665 12.20 -9.68 -21.44
C GLU A 665 12.38 -9.20 -19.99
N GLU A 666 12.37 -10.13 -19.02
CA GLU A 666 12.58 -9.78 -17.61
C GLU A 666 13.99 -9.19 -17.37
N LEU A 667 15.01 -9.78 -18.01
CA LEU A 667 16.38 -9.26 -17.94
C LEU A 667 16.48 -7.89 -18.62
N GLN A 668 15.89 -7.73 -19.81
CA GLN A 668 15.83 -6.45 -20.52
C GLN A 668 15.20 -5.35 -19.65
N MET A 669 14.08 -5.67 -18.99
CA MET A 669 13.37 -4.75 -18.09
C MET A 669 14.25 -4.30 -16.93
N HIS A 670 14.92 -5.24 -16.25
CA HIS A 670 15.82 -4.89 -15.15
C HIS A 670 17.05 -4.10 -15.61
N CYS A 671 17.62 -4.43 -16.77
CA CYS A 671 18.72 -3.66 -17.37
C CYS A 671 18.29 -2.23 -17.70
N ALA A 672 17.13 -2.05 -18.33
CA ALA A 672 16.58 -0.73 -18.64
C ALA A 672 16.31 0.07 -17.36
N SER A 673 15.72 -0.54 -16.33
CA SER A 673 15.44 0.14 -15.06
C SER A 673 16.72 0.48 -14.28
N ALA A 674 17.75 -0.36 -14.35
CA ALA A 674 19.08 -0.04 -13.80
C ALA A 674 19.70 1.17 -14.51
N ILE A 675 19.61 1.22 -15.85
CA ILE A 675 20.07 2.35 -16.65
C ILE A 675 19.28 3.62 -16.31
N PHE A 676 17.95 3.55 -16.23
CA PHE A 676 17.09 4.64 -15.79
C PHE A 676 17.57 5.27 -14.49
N LYS A 677 17.80 4.44 -13.45
CA LYS A 677 18.27 4.92 -12.15
C LYS A 677 19.71 5.45 -12.21
N CYS A 678 20.60 4.87 -13.02
CA CYS A 678 22.00 5.30 -13.13
C CYS A 678 22.21 6.54 -14.00
N ALA A 679 21.33 6.78 -14.98
CA ALA A 679 21.43 7.85 -15.98
C ALA A 679 21.11 9.25 -15.44
N GLU A 680 20.77 9.36 -14.15
CA GLU A 680 20.77 10.64 -13.42
C GLU A 680 22.13 11.36 -13.54
N ASP A 681 23.22 10.58 -13.52
CA ASP A 681 24.58 11.09 -13.65
C ASP A 681 24.96 11.31 -15.12
N LYS A 682 25.49 12.50 -15.45
CA LYS A 682 25.91 12.85 -16.83
C LYS A 682 26.85 11.81 -17.45
N GLN A 683 27.88 11.38 -16.71
CA GLN A 683 28.86 10.41 -17.21
C GLN A 683 28.24 9.05 -17.56
N THR A 684 27.18 8.63 -16.84
CA THR A 684 26.49 7.38 -17.18
C THR A 684 25.78 7.50 -18.53
N ARG A 685 25.13 8.65 -18.81
CA ARG A 685 24.48 8.91 -20.11
C ARG A 685 25.47 8.84 -21.26
N ASP A 686 26.67 9.37 -21.06
CA ASP A 686 27.76 9.30 -22.02
C ASP A 686 28.21 7.85 -22.25
N LEU A 687 28.39 7.06 -21.19
CA LEU A 687 28.79 5.65 -21.29
C LEU A 687 27.74 4.80 -21.99
N VAL A 688 26.44 4.99 -21.69
CA VAL A 688 25.35 4.27 -22.37
C VAL A 688 25.40 4.54 -23.88
N ARG A 689 25.65 5.78 -24.29
CA ARG A 689 25.85 6.13 -25.71
C ARG A 689 27.12 5.51 -26.29
N GLN A 690 28.26 5.60 -25.60
CA GLN A 690 29.54 5.07 -26.07
C GLN A 690 29.51 3.55 -26.27
N HIS A 691 28.80 2.82 -25.42
CA HIS A 691 28.61 1.37 -25.54
C HIS A 691 27.46 0.98 -26.49
N GLY A 692 26.86 1.94 -27.21
CA GLY A 692 25.82 1.66 -28.22
C GLY A 692 24.44 1.31 -27.65
N GLY A 693 24.16 1.61 -26.38
CA GLY A 693 22.92 1.21 -25.71
C GLY A 693 21.66 1.99 -26.10
N LEU A 694 21.81 3.12 -26.77
CA LEU A 694 20.65 3.92 -27.22
C LEU A 694 19.83 3.20 -28.28
N GLN A 695 20.47 2.49 -29.22
CA GLN A 695 19.76 1.78 -30.29
C GLN A 695 18.95 0.57 -29.78
N PRO A 696 19.47 -0.31 -28.90
CA PRO A 696 18.67 -1.33 -28.24
C PRO A 696 17.48 -0.77 -27.47
N LEU A 697 17.65 0.34 -26.73
CA LEU A 697 16.53 0.99 -26.04
C LEU A 697 15.44 1.44 -27.03
N SER A 698 15.83 2.03 -28.15
CA SER A 698 14.89 2.45 -29.20
C SER A 698 14.15 1.26 -29.82
N ALA A 699 14.84 0.14 -30.09
CA ALA A 699 14.23 -1.06 -30.66
C ALA A 699 13.22 -1.72 -29.69
N LEU A 700 13.48 -1.69 -28.39
CA LEU A 700 12.58 -2.27 -27.38
C LEU A 700 11.26 -1.50 -27.22
N LEU A 701 11.15 -0.27 -27.74
CA LEU A 701 9.89 0.49 -27.73
C LEU A 701 8.80 -0.15 -28.62
N ASP A 702 9.18 -0.97 -29.59
CA ASP A 702 8.23 -1.66 -30.46
C ASP A 702 7.50 -2.82 -29.77
N ASN A 703 7.99 -3.28 -28.61
CA ASN A 703 7.32 -4.30 -27.81
C ASN A 703 6.20 -3.70 -26.94
N SER A 704 5.04 -3.46 -27.54
CA SER A 704 3.90 -2.80 -26.89
C SER A 704 3.07 -3.69 -25.95
N GLU A 705 3.30 -5.00 -25.94
CA GLU A 705 2.54 -5.96 -25.14
C GLU A 705 2.97 -5.92 -23.66
N ASN A 706 4.29 -5.90 -23.40
CA ASN A 706 4.83 -5.87 -22.05
C ASN A 706 4.92 -4.45 -21.48
N LYS A 707 3.85 -4.02 -20.79
CA LYS A 707 3.75 -2.67 -20.20
C LYS A 707 4.84 -2.35 -19.17
N LYS A 708 5.33 -3.35 -18.42
CA LYS A 708 6.38 -3.14 -17.41
C LYS A 708 7.76 -2.92 -18.05
N LEU A 709 8.08 -3.73 -19.07
CA LEU A 709 9.27 -3.51 -19.89
C LEU A 709 9.22 -2.13 -20.55
N LEU A 710 8.07 -1.77 -21.14
CA LEU A 710 7.90 -0.48 -21.79
C LEU A 710 8.09 0.69 -20.81
N ALA A 711 7.58 0.60 -19.57
CA ALA A 711 7.80 1.61 -18.55
C ALA A 711 9.30 1.76 -18.20
N ALA A 712 10.03 0.65 -18.05
CA ALA A 712 11.46 0.66 -17.76
C ALA A 712 12.29 1.25 -18.92
N VAL A 713 11.98 0.87 -20.15
CA VAL A 713 12.67 1.34 -21.37
C VAL A 713 12.42 2.83 -21.61
N THR A 714 11.16 3.26 -21.55
CA THR A 714 10.81 4.68 -21.71
C THR A 714 11.44 5.55 -20.61
N GLY A 715 11.51 5.05 -19.37
CA GLY A 715 12.24 5.72 -18.29
C GLY A 715 13.73 5.87 -18.60
N ALA A 716 14.38 4.80 -19.06
CA ALA A 716 15.79 4.83 -19.44
C ALA A 716 16.05 5.84 -20.58
N ILE A 717 15.18 5.86 -21.59
CA ILE A 717 15.25 6.82 -22.70
C ILE A 717 15.08 8.25 -22.18
N TRP A 718 14.10 8.50 -21.31
CA TRP A 718 13.90 9.82 -20.71
C TRP A 718 15.15 10.33 -20.02
N LYS A 719 15.74 9.53 -19.11
CA LYS A 719 16.95 9.96 -18.40
C LYS A 719 18.14 10.12 -19.34
N CYS A 720 18.28 9.26 -20.35
CA CYS A 720 19.30 9.42 -21.38
C CYS A 720 19.10 10.68 -22.24
N ALA A 721 17.87 11.10 -22.50
CA ALA A 721 17.52 12.27 -23.30
C ALA A 721 17.86 13.62 -22.64
N ILE A 722 18.21 13.63 -21.35
CA ILE A 722 18.75 14.83 -20.70
C ILE A 722 20.07 15.29 -21.35
N SER A 723 20.81 14.39 -22.03
CA SER A 723 22.00 14.77 -22.82
C SER A 723 21.62 15.10 -24.25
N ILE A 724 22.03 16.28 -24.72
CA ILE A 724 21.74 16.75 -26.08
C ILE A 724 22.38 15.85 -27.16
N GLU A 725 23.55 15.29 -26.88
CA GLU A 725 24.24 14.35 -27.78
C GLU A 725 23.46 13.03 -27.93
N ASN A 726 22.79 12.59 -26.86
CA ASN A 726 21.95 11.39 -26.88
C ASN A 726 20.64 11.65 -27.62
N VAL A 727 20.05 12.84 -27.44
CA VAL A 727 18.86 13.28 -28.19
C VAL A 727 19.12 13.26 -29.69
N SER A 728 20.27 13.77 -30.13
CA SER A 728 20.68 13.71 -31.53
C SER A 728 20.76 12.26 -32.06
N LYS A 729 21.22 11.30 -31.24
CA LYS A 729 21.21 9.86 -31.60
C LYS A 729 19.82 9.24 -31.59
N PHE A 730 18.98 9.57 -30.63
CA PHE A 730 17.57 9.13 -30.61
C PHE A 730 16.79 9.61 -31.84
N ARG A 731 17.11 10.81 -32.36
CA ARG A 731 16.59 11.28 -33.64
C ARG A 731 17.04 10.40 -34.82
N GLU A 732 18.33 10.03 -34.89
CA GLU A 732 18.84 9.13 -35.93
C GLU A 732 18.12 7.76 -35.90
N TYR A 733 17.74 7.28 -34.72
CA TYR A 733 17.01 6.03 -34.53
C TYR A 733 15.48 6.16 -34.58
N GLN A 734 14.94 7.29 -35.03
CA GLN A 734 13.49 7.55 -35.12
C GLN A 734 12.72 7.32 -33.79
N THR A 735 13.41 7.50 -32.66
CA THR A 735 12.84 7.22 -31.33
C THR A 735 11.75 8.23 -30.97
N ILE A 736 11.87 9.47 -31.46
CA ILE A 736 10.91 10.54 -31.17
C ILE A 736 9.55 10.21 -31.79
N GLU A 737 9.55 9.70 -33.02
CA GLU A 737 8.36 9.24 -33.74
C GLU A 737 7.68 8.08 -33.00
N THR A 738 8.46 7.12 -32.52
CA THR A 738 7.95 6.00 -31.71
C THR A 738 7.38 6.48 -30.37
N LEU A 739 8.03 7.42 -29.69
CA LEU A 739 7.53 8.01 -28.44
C LEU A 739 6.20 8.76 -28.66
N VAL A 740 6.05 9.48 -29.79
CA VAL A 740 4.78 10.14 -30.13
C VAL A 740 3.64 9.12 -30.31
N ARG A 741 3.91 7.96 -30.94
CA ARG A 741 2.93 6.87 -31.08
C ARG A 741 2.48 6.28 -29.73
N LEU A 742 3.32 6.37 -28.69
CA LEU A 742 3.03 5.88 -27.34
C LEU A 742 2.30 6.89 -26.43
N LEU A 743 1.95 8.08 -26.94
CA LEU A 743 1.21 9.10 -26.17
C LEU A 743 -0.27 8.75 -25.92
N THR A 744 -0.80 7.72 -26.59
CA THR A 744 -2.21 7.29 -26.49
C THR A 744 -2.32 5.85 -26.01
N ASP A 745 -3.39 5.55 -25.26
CA ASP A 745 -3.76 4.20 -24.80
C ASP A 745 -2.65 3.45 -24.03
N GLN A 746 -1.88 4.17 -23.21
CA GLN A 746 -0.86 3.61 -22.32
C GLN A 746 -1.17 3.87 -20.83
N PRO A 747 -0.66 3.03 -19.92
CA PRO A 747 -0.76 3.29 -18.48
C PRO A 747 0.02 4.55 -18.09
N GLU A 748 -0.41 5.20 -17.01
CA GLU A 748 0.16 6.47 -16.55
C GLU A 748 1.68 6.41 -16.33
N GLU A 749 2.21 5.31 -15.78
CA GLU A 749 3.65 5.14 -15.57
C GLU A 749 4.45 5.24 -16.88
N VAL A 750 3.94 4.67 -17.97
CA VAL A 750 4.56 4.78 -19.30
C VAL A 750 4.42 6.20 -19.82
N LEU A 751 3.23 6.81 -19.70
CA LEU A 751 2.98 8.17 -20.18
C LEU A 751 3.88 9.20 -19.47
N ILE A 752 4.09 9.07 -18.16
CA ILE A 752 5.00 9.93 -17.39
C ILE A 752 6.39 9.93 -18.03
N ASN A 753 6.92 8.74 -18.32
CA ASN A 753 8.25 8.57 -18.89
C ASN A 753 8.32 9.02 -20.36
N VAL A 754 7.31 8.69 -21.18
CA VAL A 754 7.24 9.08 -22.60
C VAL A 754 7.19 10.60 -22.72
N VAL A 755 6.30 11.25 -21.99
CA VAL A 755 6.17 12.72 -22.01
C VAL A 755 7.42 13.39 -21.44
N GLY A 756 8.01 12.81 -20.39
CA GLY A 756 9.29 13.27 -19.86
C GLY A 756 10.39 13.24 -20.92
N ALA A 757 10.54 12.12 -21.63
CA ALA A 757 11.51 11.96 -22.71
C ALA A 757 11.27 12.98 -23.84
N LEU A 758 10.01 13.14 -24.27
CA LEU A 758 9.65 14.12 -25.29
C LEU A 758 9.95 15.55 -24.85
N GLY A 759 9.72 15.90 -23.58
CA GLY A 759 10.05 17.22 -23.03
C GLY A 759 11.54 17.54 -23.08
N GLU A 760 12.41 16.57 -22.81
CA GLU A 760 13.87 16.72 -22.97
C GLU A 760 14.26 16.81 -24.45
N CYS A 761 13.67 15.97 -25.31
CA CYS A 761 13.91 16.01 -26.75
C CYS A 761 13.46 17.34 -27.39
N CYS A 762 12.41 17.97 -26.86
CA CYS A 762 11.88 19.26 -27.32
C CYS A 762 12.83 20.44 -27.09
N GLN A 763 13.91 20.30 -26.34
CA GLN A 763 14.88 21.39 -26.18
C GLN A 763 15.57 21.73 -27.52
N GLU A 764 15.71 20.77 -28.44
CA GLU A 764 16.18 21.01 -29.80
C GLU A 764 15.03 21.41 -30.75
N GLN A 765 15.23 22.47 -31.53
CA GLN A 765 14.28 22.98 -32.53
C GLN A 765 13.83 21.89 -33.53
N ILE A 766 14.77 21.11 -34.07
CA ILE A 766 14.47 20.08 -35.08
C ILE A 766 13.44 19.07 -34.55
N ASN A 767 13.54 18.72 -33.27
CA ASN A 767 12.66 17.72 -32.67
C ASN A 767 11.26 18.26 -32.40
N ARG A 768 11.13 19.56 -32.08
CA ARG A 768 9.82 20.23 -31.96
C ARG A 768 9.03 20.12 -33.27
N SER A 769 9.70 20.41 -34.38
CA SER A 769 9.14 20.25 -35.72
C SER A 769 8.77 18.79 -36.05
N THR A 770 9.61 17.81 -35.66
CA THR A 770 9.30 16.37 -35.83
C THR A 770 8.05 15.96 -35.05
N ILE A 771 7.94 16.35 -33.77
CA ILE A 771 6.79 16.03 -32.91
C ILE A 771 5.50 16.62 -33.50
N ARG A 772 5.54 17.87 -34.00
CA ARG A 772 4.42 18.46 -34.72
C ARG A 772 4.03 17.63 -35.95
N ARG A 773 5.01 17.30 -36.81
CA ARG A 773 4.77 16.56 -38.06
C ARG A 773 4.16 15.18 -37.81
N CYS A 774 4.51 14.54 -36.70
CA CYS A 774 3.96 13.25 -36.28
C CYS A 774 2.62 13.37 -35.54
N GLY A 775 2.04 14.57 -35.39
CA GLY A 775 0.76 14.78 -34.71
C GLY A 775 0.83 14.60 -33.20
N GLY A 776 1.99 14.85 -32.57
CA GLY A 776 2.18 14.67 -31.13
C GLY A 776 1.63 15.80 -30.25
N ILE A 777 1.42 17.01 -30.80
CA ILE A 777 0.92 18.16 -30.02
C ILE A 777 -0.51 17.94 -29.48
N PRO A 778 -1.50 17.48 -30.29
CA PRO A 778 -2.85 17.27 -29.76
C PRO A 778 -2.93 16.25 -28.61
N PRO A 779 -2.26 15.08 -28.66
CA PRO A 779 -2.17 14.19 -27.50
C PRO A 779 -1.54 14.84 -26.27
N LEU A 780 -0.45 15.62 -26.43
CA LEU A 780 0.18 16.34 -25.31
C LEU A 780 -0.78 17.35 -24.66
N VAL A 781 -1.50 18.13 -25.45
CA VAL A 781 -2.49 19.09 -24.92
C VAL A 781 -3.64 18.36 -24.22
N LYS A 782 -4.12 17.23 -24.76
CA LYS A 782 -5.14 16.40 -24.11
C LYS A 782 -4.69 15.91 -22.72
N LEU A 783 -3.42 15.56 -22.56
CA LEU A 783 -2.85 15.09 -21.28
C LEU A 783 -2.77 16.20 -20.21
N LEU A 784 -2.96 17.48 -20.54
CA LEU A 784 -3.11 18.55 -19.54
C LEU A 784 -4.35 18.40 -18.65
N THR A 785 -5.29 17.54 -19.06
CA THR A 785 -6.50 17.20 -18.29
C THR A 785 -6.35 15.96 -17.41
N ALA A 786 -5.16 15.36 -17.37
CA ALA A 786 -4.87 14.19 -16.55
C ALA A 786 -4.95 14.50 -15.03
N THR A 787 -5.11 13.44 -14.23
CA THR A 787 -5.21 13.55 -12.76
C THR A 787 -3.88 13.27 -12.05
N ASP A 788 -2.99 12.51 -12.67
CA ASP A 788 -1.68 12.21 -12.08
C ASP A 788 -0.76 13.44 -12.08
N GLN A 789 -0.19 13.72 -10.91
CA GLN A 789 0.56 14.94 -10.69
C GLN A 789 1.94 14.89 -11.36
N ALA A 790 2.60 13.73 -11.39
CA ALA A 790 3.91 13.57 -12.01
C ALA A 790 3.80 13.69 -13.54
N LEU A 791 2.73 13.12 -14.11
CA LEU A 791 2.39 13.25 -15.51
C LEU A 791 2.14 14.72 -15.86
N LEU A 792 1.29 15.43 -15.10
CA LEU A 792 1.01 16.85 -15.34
C LEU A 792 2.28 17.70 -15.33
N VAL A 793 3.21 17.48 -14.39
CA VAL A 793 4.49 18.20 -14.37
C VAL A 793 5.28 17.99 -15.66
N ASN A 794 5.35 16.76 -16.16
CA ASN A 794 6.06 16.45 -17.39
C ASN A 794 5.33 17.00 -18.63
N VAL A 795 4.00 16.92 -18.67
CA VAL A 795 3.19 17.46 -19.77
C VAL A 795 3.35 18.97 -19.85
N ASN A 796 3.28 19.69 -18.73
CA ASN A 796 3.50 21.14 -18.69
C ASN A 796 4.85 21.52 -19.28
N LYS A 797 5.92 20.81 -18.88
CA LYS A 797 7.27 21.04 -19.42
C LYS A 797 7.36 20.76 -20.92
N ALA A 798 6.78 19.65 -21.39
CA ALA A 798 6.79 19.29 -22.81
C ALA A 798 5.99 20.30 -23.66
N VAL A 799 4.78 20.66 -23.24
CA VAL A 799 3.93 21.66 -23.92
C VAL A 799 4.63 23.03 -23.94
N GLY A 800 5.21 23.47 -22.82
CA GLY A 800 5.97 24.72 -22.77
C GLY A 800 7.19 24.70 -23.70
N ALA A 801 7.93 23.59 -23.74
CA ALA A 801 9.06 23.45 -24.68
C ALA A 801 8.59 23.51 -26.15
N CYS A 802 7.48 22.82 -26.49
CA CYS A 802 6.88 22.90 -27.82
C CYS A 802 6.44 24.33 -28.18
N ALA A 803 5.88 25.09 -27.23
CA ALA A 803 5.38 26.46 -27.42
C ALA A 803 6.46 27.49 -27.74
N THR A 804 7.75 27.13 -27.64
CA THR A 804 8.86 27.99 -28.08
C THR A 804 8.87 28.18 -29.61
N GLU A 805 8.29 27.25 -30.37
CA GLU A 805 8.04 27.44 -31.81
C GLU A 805 6.66 28.07 -32.02
N THR A 806 6.61 29.18 -32.75
CA THR A 806 5.37 29.91 -33.08
C THR A 806 4.33 29.02 -33.77
N GLU A 807 4.74 28.16 -34.68
CA GLU A 807 3.87 27.21 -35.39
C GLU A 807 3.22 26.17 -34.46
N ASN A 808 3.98 25.66 -33.49
CA ASN A 808 3.44 24.75 -32.49
C ASN A 808 2.54 25.49 -31.51
N MET A 809 2.90 26.73 -31.17
CA MET A 809 2.13 27.58 -30.28
C MET A 809 0.74 27.88 -30.87
N MET A 810 0.63 28.13 -32.18
CA MET A 810 -0.68 28.28 -32.85
C MET A 810 -1.56 27.03 -32.70
N ILE A 811 -0.97 25.84 -32.80
CA ILE A 811 -1.71 24.58 -32.60
C ILE A 811 -2.13 24.45 -31.14
N ILE A 812 -1.22 24.72 -30.19
CA ILE A 812 -1.51 24.67 -28.75
C ILE A 812 -2.65 25.62 -28.39
N ASP A 813 -2.64 26.84 -28.93
CA ASP A 813 -3.69 27.83 -28.71
C ASP A 813 -5.03 27.38 -29.28
N SER A 814 -5.06 26.88 -30.52
CA SER A 814 -6.29 26.36 -31.15
C SER A 814 -6.94 25.19 -30.40
N LEU A 815 -6.17 24.51 -29.54
CA LEU A 815 -6.60 23.39 -28.71
C LEU A 815 -6.90 23.80 -27.26
N ASP A 816 -7.05 25.09 -26.97
CA ASP A 816 -7.24 25.65 -25.63
C ASP A 816 -6.09 25.34 -24.64
N GLY A 817 -4.89 25.00 -25.14
CA GLY A 817 -3.78 24.56 -24.30
C GLY A 817 -3.34 25.61 -23.28
N VAL A 818 -3.33 26.89 -23.65
CA VAL A 818 -2.99 27.99 -22.72
C VAL A 818 -4.02 28.12 -21.60
N ARG A 819 -5.31 27.99 -21.94
CA ARG A 819 -6.41 28.00 -20.97
C ARG A 819 -6.31 26.83 -19.99
N LEU A 820 -5.96 25.65 -20.48
CA LEU A 820 -5.73 24.46 -19.66
C LEU A 820 -4.53 24.66 -18.71
N LEU A 821 -3.40 25.18 -19.20
CA LEU A 821 -2.25 25.53 -18.35
C LEU A 821 -2.64 26.54 -17.26
N TRP A 822 -3.47 27.54 -17.58
CA TRP A 822 -3.97 28.49 -16.59
C TRP A 822 -4.85 27.83 -15.53
N SER A 823 -5.65 26.83 -15.90
CA SER A 823 -6.46 26.07 -14.95
C SER A 823 -5.60 25.28 -13.96
N LEU A 824 -4.45 24.76 -14.41
CA LEU A 824 -3.50 24.00 -13.58
C LEU A 824 -2.80 24.86 -12.52
N LEU A 825 -2.78 26.19 -12.66
CA LEU A 825 -2.32 27.10 -11.61
C LEU A 825 -3.16 26.99 -10.32
N LYS A 826 -4.41 26.51 -10.42
CA LYS A 826 -5.31 26.27 -9.27
C LYS A 826 -5.05 24.94 -8.56
N ASN A 827 -4.17 24.08 -9.10
CA ASN A 827 -3.87 22.78 -8.52
C ASN A 827 -3.18 22.94 -7.14
N PRO A 828 -3.53 22.14 -6.12
CA PRO A 828 -2.91 22.22 -4.80
C PRO A 828 -1.43 21.80 -4.77
N ASN A 829 -0.94 21.07 -5.78
CA ASN A 829 0.44 20.61 -5.86
C ASN A 829 1.35 21.74 -6.37
N PRO A 830 2.33 22.21 -5.57
CA PRO A 830 3.25 23.26 -5.97
C PRO A 830 4.08 22.95 -7.22
N ASP A 831 4.43 21.68 -7.47
CA ASP A 831 5.24 21.31 -8.64
C ASP A 831 4.44 21.44 -9.94
N VAL A 832 3.14 21.13 -9.90
CA VAL A 832 2.22 21.35 -11.01
C VAL A 832 2.03 22.84 -11.23
N GLN A 833 1.83 23.64 -10.17
CA GLN A 833 1.73 25.10 -10.29
C GLN A 833 2.99 25.73 -10.89
N ALA A 834 4.18 25.32 -10.41
CA ALA A 834 5.45 25.85 -10.89
C ALA A 834 5.71 25.47 -12.36
N SER A 835 5.43 24.23 -12.75
CA SER A 835 5.60 23.78 -14.12
C SER A 835 4.59 24.41 -15.08
N ALA A 836 3.32 24.57 -14.66
CA ALA A 836 2.31 25.27 -15.46
C ALA A 836 2.65 26.74 -15.66
N ALA A 837 3.04 27.46 -14.59
CA ALA A 837 3.48 28.85 -14.68
C ALA A 837 4.71 29.00 -15.58
N TRP A 838 5.66 28.07 -15.51
CA TRP A 838 6.83 28.09 -16.39
C TRP A 838 6.45 27.86 -17.86
N ALA A 839 5.52 26.94 -18.13
CA ALA A 839 5.03 26.66 -19.47
C ALA A 839 4.29 27.85 -20.10
N LEU A 840 3.66 28.70 -19.29
CA LEU A 840 3.02 29.93 -19.77
C LEU A 840 4.01 30.94 -20.35
N CYS A 841 5.28 30.95 -19.91
CA CYS A 841 6.28 31.89 -20.41
C CYS A 841 6.44 31.83 -21.95
N PRO A 842 6.84 30.69 -22.55
CA PRO A 842 6.93 30.58 -24.00
C PRO A 842 5.58 30.69 -24.70
N CYS A 843 4.48 30.27 -24.05
CA CYS A 843 3.14 30.44 -24.62
C CYS A 843 2.76 31.92 -24.79
N VAL A 844 2.97 32.75 -23.78
CA VAL A 844 2.66 34.19 -23.84
C VAL A 844 3.63 34.93 -24.76
N GLU A 845 4.90 34.52 -24.78
CA GLU A 845 5.92 35.16 -25.63
C GLU A 845 5.71 34.90 -27.12
N ASN A 846 5.21 33.73 -27.50
CA ASN A 846 5.07 33.31 -28.91
C ASN A 846 3.63 33.23 -29.41
N ALA A 847 2.63 33.48 -28.56
CA ALA A 847 1.24 33.55 -28.98
C ALA A 847 0.97 34.79 -29.84
N LYS A 848 0.09 34.62 -30.83
CA LYS A 848 -0.47 35.74 -31.58
C LYS A 848 -1.46 36.49 -30.66
N ASP A 849 -1.41 37.81 -30.66
CA ASP A 849 -2.32 38.66 -29.88
C ASP A 849 -2.32 38.29 -28.37
N SER A 850 -1.12 38.00 -27.83
CA SER A 850 -0.94 37.44 -26.48
C SER A 850 -1.53 38.30 -25.36
N GLY A 851 -1.55 39.63 -25.54
CA GLY A 851 -2.23 40.56 -24.65
C GLY A 851 -3.72 40.25 -24.47
N GLU A 852 -4.45 40.15 -25.58
CA GLU A 852 -5.89 39.86 -25.59
C GLU A 852 -6.19 38.44 -25.11
N MET A 853 -5.37 37.47 -25.54
CA MET A 853 -5.47 36.08 -25.09
C MET A 853 -5.42 35.99 -23.55
N VAL A 854 -4.43 36.61 -22.91
CA VAL A 854 -4.30 36.58 -21.44
C VAL A 854 -5.50 37.26 -20.76
N ARG A 855 -5.99 38.39 -21.30
CA ARG A 855 -7.16 39.11 -20.76
C ARG A 855 -8.46 38.33 -20.91
N SER A 856 -8.56 37.44 -21.91
CA SER A 856 -9.74 36.59 -22.10
C SER A 856 -9.99 35.62 -20.93
N PHE A 857 -8.96 35.32 -20.14
CA PHE A 857 -9.06 34.46 -18.96
C PHE A 857 -9.56 35.26 -17.75
N VAL A 858 -10.88 35.26 -17.56
CA VAL A 858 -11.53 35.94 -16.42
C VAL A 858 -10.94 35.48 -15.08
N GLY A 859 -10.42 36.43 -14.29
CA GLY A 859 -9.73 36.17 -13.02
C GLY A 859 -8.33 35.54 -13.15
N GLY A 860 -7.82 35.37 -14.37
CA GLY A 860 -6.53 34.75 -14.64
C GLY A 860 -5.36 35.59 -14.13
N LEU A 861 -5.39 36.91 -14.38
CA LEU A 861 -4.39 37.86 -13.87
C LEU A 861 -4.42 38.01 -12.35
N GLU A 862 -5.61 37.97 -11.74
CA GLU A 862 -5.76 37.93 -10.28
C GLU A 862 -5.11 36.66 -9.71
N LEU A 863 -5.37 35.49 -10.32
CA LEU A 863 -4.83 34.21 -9.89
C LEU A 863 -3.30 34.23 -9.90
N ILE A 864 -2.66 34.64 -10.99
CA ILE A 864 -1.20 34.63 -11.10
C ILE A 864 -0.55 35.58 -10.09
N VAL A 865 -1.14 36.77 -9.87
CA VAL A 865 -0.69 37.71 -8.83
C VAL A 865 -0.87 37.11 -7.44
N SER A 866 -1.97 36.39 -7.18
CA SER A 866 -2.22 35.75 -5.88
C SER A 866 -1.18 34.68 -5.53
N LEU A 867 -0.61 33.99 -6.53
CA LEU A 867 0.42 32.96 -6.34
C LEU A 867 1.76 33.52 -5.84
N LEU A 868 1.99 34.84 -5.95
CA LEU A 868 3.13 35.51 -5.29
C LEU A 868 3.09 35.39 -3.75
N LYS A 869 1.96 34.97 -3.17
CA LYS A 869 1.81 34.66 -1.74
C LYS A 869 2.25 33.23 -1.38
N SER A 870 2.66 32.41 -2.35
CA SER A 870 3.09 31.02 -2.13
C SER A 870 4.32 30.95 -1.22
N LYS A 871 4.43 29.85 -0.47
CA LYS A 871 5.63 29.54 0.33
C LYS A 871 6.67 28.75 -0.45
N ASN A 872 6.30 28.17 -1.60
CA ASN A 872 7.20 27.37 -2.42
C ASN A 872 8.01 28.28 -3.36
N LYS A 873 9.34 28.20 -3.27
CA LYS A 873 10.25 29.02 -4.07
C LYS A 873 10.17 28.75 -5.57
N GLU A 874 10.00 27.50 -5.99
CA GLU A 874 9.89 27.15 -7.41
C GLU A 874 8.61 27.74 -8.00
N VAL A 875 7.50 27.73 -7.26
CA VAL A 875 6.26 28.44 -7.67
C VAL A 875 6.53 29.93 -7.83
N LEU A 876 7.19 30.57 -6.85
CA LEU A 876 7.51 32.00 -6.93
C LEU A 876 8.42 32.33 -8.12
N ILE A 877 9.43 31.48 -8.39
CA ILE A 877 10.34 31.62 -9.52
C ILE A 877 9.57 31.61 -10.84
N SER A 878 8.75 30.57 -11.06
CA SER A 878 7.98 30.42 -12.29
C SER A 878 6.92 31.51 -12.46
N VAL A 879 6.24 31.89 -11.36
CA VAL A 879 5.24 32.96 -11.38
C VAL A 879 5.89 34.32 -11.68
N CYS A 880 7.05 34.63 -11.11
CA CYS A 880 7.78 35.86 -11.46
C CYS A 880 8.19 35.85 -12.94
N ALA A 881 8.67 34.71 -13.47
CA ALA A 881 9.02 34.58 -14.88
C ALA A 881 7.80 34.79 -15.80
N ALA A 882 6.64 34.23 -15.43
CA ALA A 882 5.40 34.41 -16.18
C ALA A 882 4.91 35.86 -16.12
N ILE A 883 4.91 36.50 -14.94
CA ILE A 883 4.56 37.92 -14.77
C ILE A 883 5.50 38.81 -15.60
N ALA A 884 6.80 38.51 -15.63
CA ALA A 884 7.74 39.28 -16.45
C ALA A 884 7.37 39.25 -17.94
N ASN A 885 6.86 38.13 -18.46
CA ASN A 885 6.40 38.05 -19.85
C ASN A 885 5.04 38.71 -20.06
N ILE A 886 4.09 38.50 -19.15
CA ILE A 886 2.73 39.08 -19.24
C ILE A 886 2.77 40.61 -19.12
N ALA A 887 3.67 41.16 -18.29
CA ALA A 887 3.83 42.60 -18.06
C ALA A 887 4.44 43.36 -19.25
N LYS A 888 4.82 42.67 -20.34
CA LYS A 888 5.23 43.33 -21.59
C LYS A 888 4.05 44.02 -22.30
N ASP A 889 2.82 43.58 -22.03
CA ASP A 889 1.58 44.21 -22.51
C ASP A 889 1.05 45.22 -21.50
N GLU A 890 0.77 46.45 -21.94
CA GLU A 890 0.38 47.57 -21.07
C GLU A 890 -0.98 47.35 -20.39
N GLU A 891 -1.96 46.79 -21.11
CA GLU A 891 -3.31 46.54 -20.57
C GLU A 891 -3.29 45.43 -19.51
N ASN A 892 -2.54 44.36 -19.75
CA ASN A 892 -2.29 43.32 -18.75
C ASN A 892 -1.60 43.88 -17.50
N LEU A 893 -0.60 44.73 -17.69
CA LEU A 893 0.13 45.35 -16.59
C LEU A 893 -0.78 46.28 -15.76
N ALA A 894 -1.70 47.01 -16.39
CA ALA A 894 -2.70 47.82 -15.70
C ALA A 894 -3.54 46.95 -14.74
N VAL A 895 -4.10 45.86 -15.24
CA VAL A 895 -4.96 44.95 -14.45
C VAL A 895 -4.15 44.27 -13.33
N MET A 896 -2.92 43.83 -13.59
CA MET A 896 -2.06 43.26 -12.54
C MET A 896 -1.69 44.30 -11.45
N THR A 897 -1.54 45.57 -11.84
CA THR A 897 -1.30 46.68 -10.91
C THR A 897 -2.49 46.86 -9.97
N ASP A 898 -3.71 46.86 -10.51
CA ASP A 898 -4.95 46.94 -9.72
C ASP A 898 -5.12 45.77 -8.74
N HIS A 899 -4.63 44.57 -9.11
CA HIS A 899 -4.58 43.40 -8.22
C HIS A 899 -3.41 43.42 -7.21
N GLY A 900 -2.58 44.46 -7.18
CA GLY A 900 -1.54 44.64 -6.19
C GLY A 900 -0.24 43.87 -6.48
N VAL A 901 0.16 43.74 -7.75
CA VAL A 901 1.44 43.10 -8.11
C VAL A 901 2.66 43.80 -7.49
N VAL A 902 2.66 45.13 -7.42
CA VAL A 902 3.77 45.95 -6.89
C VAL A 902 4.11 45.63 -5.42
N PRO A 903 3.18 45.71 -4.45
CA PRO A 903 3.49 45.38 -3.06
C PRO A 903 3.90 43.92 -2.88
N LEU A 904 3.34 42.99 -3.67
CA LEU A 904 3.67 41.57 -3.57
C LEU A 904 5.08 41.27 -4.08
N LEU A 905 5.48 41.80 -5.25
CA LEU A 905 6.86 41.66 -5.76
C LEU A 905 7.87 42.34 -4.82
N SER A 906 7.54 43.53 -4.31
CA SER A 906 8.41 44.26 -3.37
C SER A 906 8.68 43.46 -2.09
N LYS A 907 7.66 42.77 -1.56
CA LYS A 907 7.80 41.91 -0.39
C LYS A 907 8.74 40.73 -0.61
N LEU A 908 8.84 40.23 -1.84
CA LEU A 908 9.72 39.12 -2.22
C LEU A 908 11.17 39.57 -2.49
N ALA A 909 11.43 40.88 -2.63
CA ALA A 909 12.72 41.43 -3.03
C ALA A 909 13.87 41.12 -2.05
N ASN A 910 13.56 40.81 -0.78
CA ASN A 910 14.56 40.39 0.19
C ASN A 910 14.75 38.86 0.21
N THR A 911 15.14 38.28 -0.94
CA THR A 911 15.43 36.85 -1.08
C THR A 911 16.92 36.57 -1.28
N ASN A 912 17.38 35.38 -0.86
CA ASN A 912 18.75 34.91 -1.06
C ASN A 912 18.88 33.97 -2.27
N ASP A 913 17.78 33.54 -2.88
CA ASP A 913 17.78 32.59 -3.99
C ASP A 913 18.07 33.27 -5.33
N ASN A 914 19.19 32.95 -5.98
CA ASN A 914 19.62 33.64 -7.20
C ASN A 914 18.66 33.46 -8.39
N LYS A 915 18.00 32.29 -8.52
CA LYS A 915 17.01 32.10 -9.59
C LYS A 915 15.81 33.01 -9.38
N LEU A 916 15.33 33.09 -8.13
CA LEU A 916 14.24 34.00 -7.79
C LEU A 916 14.66 35.46 -7.98
N LYS A 917 15.89 35.84 -7.57
CA LYS A 917 16.41 37.20 -7.77
C LYS A 917 16.33 37.64 -9.23
N ARG A 918 16.76 36.77 -10.15
CA ARG A 918 16.75 37.04 -11.59
C ARG A 918 15.34 37.34 -12.08
N HIS A 919 14.41 36.39 -11.94
CA HIS A 919 13.06 36.54 -12.47
C HIS A 919 12.24 37.59 -11.75
N LEU A 920 12.48 37.79 -10.45
CA LEU A 920 11.86 38.86 -9.69
C LEU A 920 12.32 40.25 -10.19
N ALA A 921 13.61 40.42 -10.46
CA ALA A 921 14.13 41.67 -11.01
C ALA A 921 13.61 41.92 -12.44
N GLU A 922 13.54 40.88 -13.29
CA GLU A 922 12.91 40.95 -14.62
C GLU A 922 11.43 41.36 -14.52
N ALA A 923 10.67 40.79 -13.58
CA ALA A 923 9.27 41.16 -13.35
C ALA A 923 9.11 42.61 -12.87
N ILE A 924 9.93 43.06 -11.92
CA ILE A 924 9.92 44.45 -11.44
C ILE A 924 10.29 45.41 -12.58
N CYS A 925 11.30 45.08 -13.39
CA CYS A 925 11.73 45.87 -14.54
C CYS A 925 10.55 46.16 -15.48
N ASN A 926 9.80 45.13 -15.87
CA ASN A 926 8.68 45.29 -16.79
C ASN A 926 7.48 45.97 -16.12
N CYS A 927 7.21 45.68 -14.83
CA CYS A 927 6.12 46.33 -14.11
C CYS A 927 6.35 47.84 -13.88
N CYS A 928 7.60 48.31 -13.93
CA CYS A 928 7.93 49.73 -13.84
C CYS A 928 7.46 50.56 -15.04
N MET A 929 7.02 49.95 -16.14
CA MET A 929 6.62 50.68 -17.34
C MET A 929 5.20 51.29 -17.25
N TRP A 930 4.47 51.08 -16.14
CA TRP A 930 3.08 51.52 -16.00
C TRP A 930 2.85 52.54 -14.88
N GLY A 931 2.17 53.64 -15.23
CA GLY A 931 1.62 54.61 -14.28
C GLY A 931 2.62 55.08 -13.22
N SER A 932 2.21 55.01 -11.96
CA SER A 932 3.02 55.38 -10.78
C SER A 932 3.81 54.20 -10.19
N ASN A 933 3.90 53.05 -10.88
CA ASN A 933 4.54 51.85 -10.33
C ASN A 933 5.99 52.08 -9.92
N ARG A 934 6.74 52.91 -10.65
CA ARG A 934 8.13 53.27 -10.32
C ARG A 934 8.23 53.90 -8.94
N ALA A 935 7.37 54.88 -8.65
CA ALA A 935 7.30 55.53 -7.35
C ALA A 935 6.84 54.54 -6.27
N ALA A 936 5.80 53.74 -6.57
CA ALA A 936 5.28 52.75 -5.64
C ALA A 936 6.33 51.69 -5.25
N PHE A 937 7.12 51.15 -6.19
CA PHE A 937 8.23 50.24 -5.87
C PHE A 937 9.27 50.88 -4.93
N GLY A 938 9.49 52.19 -5.05
CA GLY A 938 10.28 52.98 -4.11
C GLY A 938 9.68 53.02 -2.72
N GLU A 939 8.40 53.39 -2.62
CA GLU A 939 7.64 53.47 -1.37
C GLU A 939 7.57 52.11 -0.63
N TYR A 940 7.45 51.01 -1.37
CA TYR A 940 7.49 49.64 -0.85
C TYR A 940 8.91 49.10 -0.63
N LYS A 941 9.95 49.95 -0.72
CA LYS A 941 11.35 49.65 -0.40
C LYS A 941 11.97 48.51 -1.21
N ALA A 942 11.57 48.34 -2.47
CA ALA A 942 12.14 47.32 -3.36
C ALA A 942 13.54 47.68 -3.89
N VAL A 943 13.86 48.99 -3.95
CA VAL A 943 15.09 49.54 -4.55
C VAL A 943 16.36 49.02 -3.86
N GLY A 944 16.43 49.09 -2.52
CA GLY A 944 17.63 48.69 -1.79
C GLY A 944 18.00 47.21 -1.92
N PRO A 945 17.04 46.28 -1.80
CA PRO A 945 17.29 44.88 -2.14
C PRO A 945 17.82 44.66 -3.57
N LEU A 946 17.31 45.38 -4.57
CA LEU A 946 17.81 45.29 -5.95
C LEU A 946 19.27 45.80 -6.08
N VAL A 947 19.65 46.86 -5.36
CA VAL A 947 21.06 47.29 -5.28
C VAL A 947 21.95 46.19 -4.69
N ARG A 948 21.43 45.39 -3.74
CA ARG A 948 22.18 44.24 -3.20
C ARG A 948 22.29 43.10 -4.21
N TYR A 949 21.33 42.92 -5.13
CA TYR A 949 21.42 41.88 -6.17
C TYR A 949 22.60 42.09 -7.10
N MET A 950 23.01 43.34 -7.32
CA MET A 950 24.20 43.70 -8.10
C MET A 950 25.52 43.15 -7.50
N LYS A 951 25.52 42.82 -6.21
CA LYS A 951 26.66 42.17 -5.53
C LYS A 951 26.67 40.66 -5.69
N ALA A 952 25.68 40.06 -6.35
CA ALA A 952 25.66 38.62 -6.61
C ALA A 952 26.75 38.22 -7.61
N ASN A 953 27.26 37.00 -7.49
CA ASN A 953 28.26 36.44 -8.41
C ASN A 953 27.67 35.92 -9.74
N ASP A 954 26.35 36.03 -9.93
CA ASP A 954 25.64 35.53 -11.12
C ASP A 954 25.41 36.68 -12.11
N PRO A 955 26.02 36.64 -13.32
CA PRO A 955 25.85 37.67 -14.33
C PRO A 955 24.39 37.88 -14.74
N SER A 956 23.57 36.83 -14.76
CA SER A 956 22.15 36.94 -15.13
C SER A 956 21.37 37.76 -14.10
N VAL A 957 21.69 37.59 -12.81
CA VAL A 957 21.08 38.36 -11.72
C VAL A 957 21.55 39.82 -11.78
N GLN A 958 22.84 40.06 -12.04
CA GLN A 958 23.37 41.41 -12.21
C GLN A 958 22.69 42.14 -13.36
N ARG A 959 22.58 41.50 -14.53
CA ARG A 959 21.88 42.04 -15.70
C ARG A 959 20.42 42.39 -15.39
N ALA A 960 19.67 41.46 -14.82
CA ALA A 960 18.27 41.69 -14.47
C ALA A 960 18.10 42.82 -13.44
N ALA A 961 18.97 42.86 -12.40
CA ALA A 961 18.95 43.91 -11.39
C ALA A 961 19.32 45.28 -11.98
N ALA A 962 20.32 45.35 -12.86
CA ALA A 962 20.72 46.57 -13.53
C ALA A 962 19.59 47.15 -14.39
N LEU A 963 18.91 46.29 -15.16
CA LEU A 963 17.75 46.68 -15.97
C LEU A 963 16.61 47.22 -15.10
N ALA A 964 16.29 46.53 -13.99
CA ALA A 964 15.27 47.00 -13.06
C ALA A 964 15.64 48.34 -12.41
N LEU A 965 16.89 48.51 -11.98
CA LEU A 965 17.39 49.76 -11.39
C LEU A 965 17.42 50.89 -12.42
N TYR A 966 17.73 50.61 -13.68
CA TYR A 966 17.64 51.59 -14.75
C TYR A 966 16.20 52.12 -14.88
N GLN A 967 15.20 51.25 -14.97
CA GLN A 967 13.79 51.65 -15.05
C GLN A 967 13.32 52.42 -13.81
N LEU A 968 13.74 51.98 -12.62
CA LEU A 968 13.40 52.64 -11.36
C LEU A 968 14.08 54.01 -11.22
N SER A 969 15.24 54.22 -11.86
CA SER A 969 16.04 55.46 -11.73
C SER A 969 15.43 56.66 -12.46
N GLU A 970 14.41 56.45 -13.30
CA GLU A 970 13.66 57.57 -13.89
C GLU A 970 12.85 58.35 -12.84
N GLU A 971 12.60 57.76 -11.67
CA GLU A 971 11.98 58.43 -10.53
C GLU A 971 13.03 59.02 -9.57
N ALA A 972 12.84 60.29 -9.16
CA ALA A 972 13.84 61.03 -8.41
C ALA A 972 14.09 60.44 -7.01
N ASN A 973 13.02 60.07 -6.29
CA ASN A 973 13.13 59.48 -4.94
C ASN A 973 13.88 58.13 -4.95
N ASN A 974 13.72 57.36 -6.03
CA ASN A 974 14.42 56.10 -6.20
C ASN A 974 15.92 56.33 -6.42
N CYS A 975 16.30 57.33 -7.23
CA CYS A 975 17.71 57.71 -7.41
C CYS A 975 18.40 58.07 -6.09
N ILE A 976 17.72 58.79 -5.20
CA ILE A 976 18.25 59.12 -3.86
C ILE A 976 18.52 57.83 -3.07
N THR A 977 17.52 56.95 -2.99
CA THR A 977 17.64 55.66 -2.29
C THR A 977 18.77 54.80 -2.85
N MET A 978 18.88 54.73 -4.19
CA MET A 978 19.96 53.99 -4.87
C MET A 978 21.34 54.57 -4.53
N HIS A 979 21.46 55.90 -4.47
CA HIS A 979 22.71 56.56 -4.11
C HIS A 979 23.11 56.28 -2.66
N GLU A 980 22.15 56.35 -1.72
CA GLU A 980 22.35 56.02 -0.30
C GLU A 980 22.80 54.57 -0.10
N ASP A 981 22.27 53.62 -0.88
CA ASP A 981 22.67 52.21 -0.86
C ASP A 981 24.00 51.93 -1.61
N GLY A 982 24.65 52.97 -2.15
CA GLY A 982 25.98 52.90 -2.73
C GLY A 982 26.02 52.28 -4.14
N VAL A 983 24.95 52.38 -4.92
CA VAL A 983 24.83 51.76 -6.26
C VAL A 983 25.93 52.22 -7.23
N VAL A 984 26.38 53.48 -7.12
CA VAL A 984 27.26 54.13 -8.13
C VAL A 984 28.58 53.38 -8.31
N LYS A 985 29.19 52.92 -7.21
CA LYS A 985 30.45 52.16 -7.28
C LYS A 985 30.27 50.84 -8.03
N LEU A 986 29.12 50.18 -7.86
CA LEU A 986 28.80 48.92 -8.52
C LEU A 986 28.54 49.14 -10.01
N LEU A 987 27.75 50.16 -10.35
CA LEU A 987 27.43 50.49 -11.75
C LEU A 987 28.68 50.90 -12.54
N LEU A 988 29.61 51.66 -11.95
CA LEU A 988 30.86 52.06 -12.62
C LEU A 988 31.71 50.84 -13.04
N VAL A 989 31.72 49.79 -12.22
CA VAL A 989 32.38 48.53 -12.58
C VAL A 989 31.64 47.85 -13.74
N MET A 990 30.30 47.86 -13.71
CA MET A 990 29.46 47.19 -14.71
C MET A 990 29.39 47.91 -16.07
N VAL A 991 29.70 49.21 -16.14
CA VAL A 991 29.90 49.91 -17.42
C VAL A 991 31.07 49.32 -18.22
N GLY A 992 32.04 48.69 -17.55
CA GLY A 992 33.12 47.94 -18.20
C GLY A 992 32.76 46.50 -18.58
N SER A 993 31.50 46.07 -18.41
CA SER A 993 31.05 44.72 -18.74
C SER A 993 31.07 44.46 -20.25
N THR A 994 31.25 43.20 -20.64
CA THR A 994 31.10 42.73 -22.03
C THR A 994 29.66 42.32 -22.39
N ASP A 995 28.73 42.42 -21.44
CA ASP A 995 27.29 42.17 -21.64
C ASP A 995 26.60 43.49 -21.98
N ASP A 996 26.26 43.68 -23.26
CA ASP A 996 25.72 44.93 -23.81
C ASP A 996 24.47 45.42 -23.05
N PRO A 997 23.41 44.61 -22.81
CA PRO A 997 22.28 45.01 -21.98
C PRO A 997 22.66 45.48 -20.57
N LEU A 998 23.60 44.80 -19.92
CA LEU A 998 24.07 45.18 -18.58
C LEU A 998 24.84 46.50 -18.63
N GLN A 999 25.71 46.68 -19.62
CA GLN A 999 26.48 47.89 -19.83
C GLN A 999 25.57 49.10 -20.08
N GLU A 1000 24.59 48.96 -20.98
CA GLU A 1000 23.64 50.02 -21.32
C GLU A 1000 22.77 50.40 -20.13
N ALA A 1001 22.21 49.41 -19.42
CA ALA A 1001 21.42 49.65 -18.21
C ALA A 1001 22.25 50.34 -17.12
N ALA A 1002 23.51 49.94 -16.94
CA ALA A 1002 24.41 50.55 -15.96
C ALA A 1002 24.72 52.01 -16.31
N ALA A 1003 25.05 52.29 -17.58
CA ALA A 1003 25.32 53.64 -18.06
C ALA A 1003 24.07 54.54 -17.96
N GLY A 1004 22.90 54.02 -18.36
CA GLY A 1004 21.62 54.72 -18.27
C GLY A 1004 21.25 55.08 -16.83
N CYS A 1005 21.41 54.14 -15.90
CA CYS A 1005 21.14 54.36 -14.49
C CYS A 1005 22.08 55.44 -13.90
N ILE A 1006 23.37 55.41 -14.21
CA ILE A 1006 24.34 56.45 -13.80
C ILE A 1006 23.93 57.82 -14.38
N ALA A 1007 23.54 57.86 -15.66
CA ALA A 1007 23.13 59.09 -16.31
C ALA A 1007 21.93 59.74 -15.62
N ASN A 1008 20.92 58.95 -15.23
CA ASN A 1008 19.75 59.42 -14.49
C ASN A 1008 20.13 59.96 -13.10
N ILE A 1009 20.95 59.24 -12.35
CA ILE A 1009 21.46 59.68 -11.04
C ILE A 1009 22.23 61.02 -11.19
N ARG A 1010 23.10 61.14 -12.21
CA ARG A 1010 23.87 62.38 -12.42
C ARG A 1010 22.98 63.54 -12.87
N ARG A 1011 21.95 63.31 -13.69
CA ARG A 1011 20.98 64.35 -14.08
C ARG A 1011 20.26 64.91 -12.86
N LEU A 1012 19.83 64.05 -11.93
CA LEU A 1012 19.21 64.48 -10.67
C LEU A 1012 20.18 65.31 -9.80
N ALA A 1013 21.43 64.85 -9.66
CA ALA A 1013 22.45 65.58 -8.92
C ALA A 1013 22.71 66.98 -9.52
N LEU A 1014 22.82 67.07 -10.85
CA LEU A 1014 23.00 68.33 -11.57
C LEU A 1014 21.79 69.28 -11.43
N ALA A 1015 20.57 68.74 -11.49
CA ALA A 1015 19.36 69.53 -11.28
C ALA A 1015 19.33 70.11 -9.84
N THR A 1016 19.76 69.32 -8.86
CA THR A 1016 19.86 69.75 -7.46
C THR A 1016 20.96 70.80 -7.24
N GLU A 1017 22.13 70.64 -7.89
CA GLU A 1017 23.22 71.62 -7.87
C GLU A 1017 22.75 72.96 -8.49
N LYS A 1018 22.07 72.92 -9.63
CA LYS A 1018 21.51 74.12 -10.27
C LYS A 1018 20.45 74.81 -9.41
N ALA A 1019 19.59 74.06 -8.73
CA ALA A 1019 18.58 74.63 -7.84
C ALA A 1019 19.15 75.22 -6.53
N LYS A 1020 20.37 74.82 -6.13
CA LYS A 1020 21.04 75.33 -4.93
C LYS A 1020 21.92 76.56 -5.19
N TYR A 1021 22.44 76.72 -6.40
CA TYR A 1021 23.44 77.76 -6.74
C TYR A 1021 23.05 78.66 -7.92
N GLY A 1022 21.94 78.37 -8.61
CA GLY A 1022 21.29 79.25 -9.57
C GLY A 1022 20.04 79.84 -8.97
#